data_AF-A0A1D3TPW4-F1
#
_entry.id   AF-A0A1D3TPW4-F1
#
_cell.length_a   1.000
_cell.length_b   1.000
_cell.length_c   1.000
_cell.angle_alpha   90.00
_cell.angle_beta   90.00
_cell.angle_gamma   90.00
#
_symmetry.space_group_name_H-M   'P 1'
#
loop_
_entity.id
_entity.type
_entity.pdbx_description
1 polymer ?
#
loop_
_entity_poly.entity_id
_entity_poly.type
_entity_poly.pdbx_seq_one_letter_code
_entity_poly.pdbx_strand_id
1 'polypeptide(L)'
;MMKKIISTIMSVAMLICALSPMATNSITAKAAETATGTTYYVSTLNGSDRNSGTDEDQPFYSLQKINDITLQPGDKVLLQAGSVFTNGYLHIKGSGSEEAPIQIGKYGTGNDPVIAANGQGVWYQNYKKSLDSSSHRYKGYVSSSILLYDVEYIEISDIEITNDDVFSGVNYSELTKMNRTGVAAVAKDNGTLDHIYLNNLYIHDVDGNVYDKHMNNGGIYFTVFKPDNDTVTGVAKYNDVKIENCHVENVSRWGIAVGYTSYYDKFSATAIPDSVSETYGSTNVVIRNNFVSEVGGDAITTMYCHRPLIEYNVSDGAAKEINTTIYSATGSGRVAAAIWPWKCKDAVFQYNEAYDTYTNQDGQAWDADSGDGTIYQYNYSHNNGGGCVMFCVGQAYQSVFRYNISQNDLGGTLNLPSHPLAKIYNNVFYIGEGTPFIRNGMTGGTATVENNIIYNAGAKKTEDWIKNCKMTYSNNIYYNYNNTPVDAAAITADPKFVNPGSGPTQPLTGGLVHSGSSFSGYKLLAGSPALGAGKVQADNGGRDFFGNTLGTTVNIGAYEGAGLSEAPEMTKIQSFVSRLYTEVLGRDAEEEGMQYYDGLLTSGKLTGADTAKGFFFSDEFRNRNLSNEAYTEVLYRTLMGRDSDTDGMEYWLNYLDNGVTREFVFRGFVESMEYTEICSDAGIVRGDYALPGYVNQKPELTMFVNRLYAKALGRTPEEGGLEYYAREISEDRVTPVQAAQNFIFSQEFKDKKLDDSQYVKVLYQTFMGREYDEAGLNYHVDRMEKGVSREDILLGFAYSPEFEDIMSEFGLE
;
A
#
# COMPACT_ATOMS: atom_id res chain seq x y z
N MET A 1 -37.22 19.61 29.12
CA MET A 1 -38.60 19.68 28.56
C MET A 1 -39.16 21.03 28.97
N MET A 2 -39.58 22.01 28.15
CA MET A 2 -40.11 22.11 26.78
C MET A 2 -39.65 23.47 26.19
N LYS A 3 -39.06 23.54 24.98
CA LYS A 3 -39.65 24.00 23.67
C LYS A 3 -40.22 25.44 23.68
N LYS A 4 -40.08 26.35 22.71
CA LYS A 4 -39.53 26.39 21.32
C LYS A 4 -39.67 27.83 20.75
N ILE A 5 -38.74 28.25 19.89
CA ILE A 5 -38.88 28.92 18.55
C ILE A 5 -39.80 30.15 18.42
N ILE A 6 -39.25 31.26 17.89
CA ILE A 6 -39.98 32.17 16.99
C ILE A 6 -39.07 32.61 15.83
N SER A 7 -39.58 32.42 14.62
CA SER A 7 -39.08 32.99 13.37
C SER A 7 -40.16 33.89 12.74
N THR A 8 -39.68 34.87 11.96
CA THR A 8 -40.25 35.41 10.70
C THR A 8 -41.29 36.55 10.72
N ILE A 9 -41.16 37.39 9.66
CA ILE A 9 -42.17 38.20 8.90
C ILE A 9 -41.98 39.73 9.12
N MET A 10 -41.24 40.53 8.31
CA MET A 10 -41.43 40.98 6.90
C MET A 10 -42.88 41.45 6.60
N SER A 11 -43.30 42.68 6.30
CA SER A 11 -42.74 43.80 5.52
C SER A 11 -43.76 44.97 5.48
N VAL A 12 -43.38 46.14 4.91
CA VAL A 12 -44.21 47.26 4.39
C VAL A 12 -44.59 48.33 5.45
N ALA A 13 -44.36 49.66 5.32
CA ALA A 13 -44.38 50.54 4.15
C ALA A 13 -43.49 51.80 4.27
N MET A 14 -43.14 52.28 3.08
CA MET A 14 -42.63 53.57 2.61
C MET A 14 -43.14 54.91 3.22
N LEU A 15 -42.25 55.91 3.02
CA LEU A 15 -42.45 57.32 2.63
C LEU A 15 -42.59 58.40 3.73
N ILE A 16 -41.59 59.29 3.82
CA ILE A 16 -41.68 60.76 3.62
C ILE A 16 -40.24 61.34 3.50
N CYS A 17 -40.00 62.08 2.40
CA CYS A 17 -38.83 62.93 2.11
C CYS A 17 -38.75 64.14 3.08
N ALA A 18 -37.66 64.91 3.30
CA ALA A 18 -36.70 65.45 2.36
C ALA A 18 -35.51 66.20 3.07
N LEU A 19 -34.33 66.08 2.46
CA LEU A 19 -33.31 67.10 2.11
C LEU A 19 -32.56 67.95 3.17
N SER A 20 -31.25 67.66 3.28
CA SER A 20 -30.14 68.65 3.21
C SER A 20 -28.86 67.94 2.69
N PRO A 21 -27.99 68.60 1.89
CA PRO A 21 -26.95 67.92 1.10
C PRO A 21 -25.67 67.72 1.92
N MET A 22 -25.34 66.47 2.24
CA MET A 22 -23.98 66.09 2.63
C MET A 22 -23.20 65.67 1.40
N ALA A 23 -21.98 66.18 1.31
CA ALA A 23 -20.99 65.80 0.31
C ALA A 23 -20.83 64.27 0.30
N THR A 24 -21.13 63.65 -0.83
CA THR A 24 -20.82 62.25 -1.10
C THR A 24 -19.32 62.14 -1.34
N ASN A 25 -18.57 61.78 -0.30
CA ASN A 25 -17.34 61.03 -0.52
C ASN A 25 -17.77 59.64 -0.98
N SER A 26 -17.73 59.41 -2.29
CA SER A 26 -17.84 58.08 -2.87
C SER A 26 -16.64 57.26 -2.38
N ILE A 27 -16.81 56.53 -1.29
CA ILE A 27 -15.95 55.39 -0.97
C ILE A 27 -16.36 54.33 -1.99
N THR A 28 -15.67 54.30 -3.12
CA THR A 28 -15.65 53.10 -3.97
C THR A 28 -15.09 51.99 -3.10
N ALA A 29 -15.97 51.10 -2.63
CA ALA A 29 -15.56 49.78 -2.17
C ALA A 29 -14.84 49.14 -3.36
N LYS A 30 -13.51 49.04 -3.26
CA LYS A 30 -12.72 48.25 -4.20
C LYS A 30 -13.18 46.82 -3.97
N ALA A 31 -13.91 46.26 -4.93
CA ALA A 31 -14.13 44.82 -4.95
C ALA A 31 -12.75 44.16 -4.81
N ALA A 32 -12.62 43.20 -3.90
CA ALA A 32 -11.43 42.36 -3.88
C ALA A 32 -11.37 41.68 -5.25
N GLU A 33 -10.43 42.10 -6.10
CA GLU A 33 -10.05 41.33 -7.28
C GLU A 33 -9.60 39.97 -6.76
N THR A 34 -10.37 38.92 -7.00
CA THR A 34 -9.84 37.55 -6.99
C THR A 34 -8.63 37.57 -7.91
N ALA A 35 -7.42 37.45 -7.35
CA ALA A 35 -6.20 37.35 -8.14
C ALA A 35 -6.36 36.13 -9.06
N THR A 36 -6.60 36.37 -10.35
CA THR A 36 -6.64 35.31 -11.35
C THR A 36 -5.19 34.94 -11.65
N GLY A 37 -4.69 33.88 -11.01
CA GLY A 37 -3.38 33.33 -11.34
C GLY A 37 -3.33 32.80 -12.77
N THR A 38 -2.10 32.57 -13.25
CA THR A 38 -1.83 32.03 -14.59
C THR A 38 -1.84 30.51 -14.54
N THR A 39 -2.56 29.86 -15.46
CA THR A 39 -2.47 28.41 -15.65
C THR A 39 -1.44 28.11 -16.72
N TYR A 40 -0.45 27.30 -16.37
CA TYR A 40 0.58 26.78 -17.26
C TYR A 40 0.31 25.31 -17.58
N TYR A 41 0.38 24.94 -18.85
CA TYR A 41 0.20 23.58 -19.34
C TYR A 41 1.52 23.02 -19.83
N VAL A 42 1.81 21.76 -19.50
CA VAL A 42 3.04 21.07 -19.93
C VAL A 42 2.69 19.68 -20.47
N SER A 43 3.27 19.31 -21.61
CA SER A 43 3.07 18.00 -22.23
C SER A 43 4.27 17.54 -23.05
N THR A 44 4.68 16.29 -22.86
CA THR A 44 5.66 15.65 -23.75
C THR A 44 5.04 15.08 -25.03
N LEU A 45 3.71 15.03 -25.12
CA LEU A 45 2.98 14.44 -26.25
C LEU A 45 2.74 15.46 -27.37
N ASN A 46 2.40 16.70 -27.02
CA ASN A 46 2.02 17.75 -27.98
C ASN A 46 2.64 19.13 -27.67
N GLY A 47 3.51 19.24 -26.66
CA GLY A 47 4.09 20.51 -26.25
C GLY A 47 5.31 20.97 -27.05
N SER A 48 5.62 22.27 -26.91
CA SER A 48 6.86 22.88 -27.37
C SER A 48 7.29 23.99 -26.42
N ASP A 49 8.56 24.06 -26.06
CA ASP A 49 9.08 25.15 -25.20
C ASP A 49 9.13 26.53 -25.90
N ARG A 50 8.74 26.58 -27.18
CA ARG A 50 8.48 27.83 -27.92
C ARG A 50 7.06 28.35 -27.77
N ASN A 51 6.16 27.53 -27.24
CA ASN A 51 4.77 27.90 -27.00
C ASN A 51 4.67 28.88 -25.82
N SER A 52 3.50 29.51 -25.66
CA SER A 52 3.24 30.36 -24.50
C SER A 52 3.17 29.57 -23.20
N GLY A 53 2.72 28.31 -23.26
CA GLY A 53 2.44 27.47 -22.10
C GLY A 53 1.19 27.87 -21.34
N THR A 54 0.52 28.97 -21.69
CA THR A 54 -0.67 29.50 -20.97
C THR A 54 -1.99 29.20 -21.68
N ASP A 55 -1.94 28.38 -22.72
CA ASP A 55 -3.07 27.89 -23.50
C ASP A 55 -2.91 26.36 -23.60
N GLU A 56 -3.99 25.63 -23.35
CA GLU A 56 -4.00 24.16 -23.34
C GLU A 56 -3.60 23.58 -24.71
N ASP A 57 -3.90 24.29 -25.81
CA ASP A 57 -3.52 23.90 -27.18
C ASP A 57 -2.07 24.29 -27.53
N GLN A 58 -1.40 25.05 -26.66
CA GLN A 58 -0.01 25.49 -26.80
C GLN A 58 0.78 25.23 -25.51
N PRO A 59 0.88 23.97 -25.04
CA PRO A 59 1.58 23.66 -23.80
C PRO A 59 3.10 23.75 -23.99
N PHE A 60 3.83 23.98 -22.89
CA PHE A 60 5.27 23.75 -22.85
C PHE A 60 5.58 22.27 -23.07
N TYR A 61 6.79 21.96 -23.52
CA TYR A 61 7.26 20.57 -23.64
C TYR A 61 7.91 20.07 -22.36
N SER A 62 8.75 20.89 -21.73
CA SER A 62 9.59 20.47 -20.61
C SER A 62 9.24 21.14 -19.28
N LEU A 63 9.54 20.45 -18.19
CA LEU A 63 9.45 20.98 -16.83
C LEU A 63 10.46 22.11 -16.57
N GLN A 64 11.52 22.24 -17.38
CA GLN A 64 12.50 23.30 -17.24
C GLN A 64 11.87 24.69 -17.38
N LYS A 65 10.86 24.83 -18.25
CA LYS A 65 10.10 26.07 -18.39
C LYS A 65 9.41 26.48 -17.09
N ILE A 66 8.91 25.51 -16.32
CA ILE A 66 8.30 25.76 -15.01
C ILE A 66 9.37 26.12 -13.98
N ASN A 67 10.51 25.41 -13.98
CA ASN A 67 11.64 25.73 -13.09
C ASN A 67 12.20 27.16 -13.27
N ASP A 68 12.04 27.75 -14.45
CA ASP A 68 12.48 29.11 -14.75
C ASP A 68 11.47 30.20 -14.29
N ILE A 69 10.23 29.81 -13.95
CA ILE A 69 9.16 30.71 -13.55
C ILE A 69 9.11 30.81 -12.01
N THR A 70 8.95 32.04 -11.50
CA THR A 70 8.54 32.26 -10.12
C THR A 70 7.02 32.35 -10.08
N LEU A 71 6.37 31.28 -9.63
CA LEU A 71 4.93 31.19 -9.52
C LEU A 71 4.39 32.23 -8.53
N GLN A 72 3.18 32.72 -8.80
CA GLN A 72 2.47 33.71 -7.99
C GLN A 72 1.22 33.08 -7.34
N PRO A 73 0.61 33.75 -6.34
CA PRO A 73 -0.66 33.31 -5.77
C PRO A 73 -1.74 33.04 -6.83
N GLY A 74 -2.34 31.85 -6.76
CA GLY A 74 -3.37 31.35 -7.66
C GLY A 74 -2.86 30.73 -8.97
N ASP A 75 -1.54 30.73 -9.21
CA ASP A 75 -0.98 30.09 -10.41
C ASP A 75 -1.21 28.57 -10.37
N LYS A 76 -1.35 27.99 -11.56
CA LYS A 76 -1.51 26.54 -11.75
C LYS A 76 -0.47 25.99 -12.70
N VAL A 77 0.05 24.80 -12.42
CA VAL A 77 0.89 24.02 -13.33
C VAL A 77 0.22 22.69 -13.59
N LEU A 78 -0.30 22.51 -14.78
CA LEU A 78 -1.04 21.31 -15.18
C LEU A 78 -0.21 20.49 -16.17
N LEU A 79 0.08 19.25 -15.80
CA LEU A 79 0.84 18.28 -16.58
C LEU A 79 -0.14 17.33 -17.30
N GLN A 80 0.09 17.07 -18.59
CA GLN A 80 -0.88 16.29 -19.38
C GLN A 80 -0.84 14.82 -18.96
N ALA A 81 -2.01 14.23 -18.72
CA ALA A 81 -2.18 12.80 -18.53
C ALA A 81 -1.42 11.98 -19.60
N GLY A 82 -0.71 10.95 -19.17
CA GLY A 82 0.14 10.11 -20.02
C GLY A 82 1.48 10.72 -20.45
N SER A 83 1.82 11.95 -20.04
CA SER A 83 3.16 12.50 -20.26
C SER A 83 4.19 11.80 -19.37
N VAL A 84 5.35 11.48 -19.93
CA VAL A 84 6.51 11.01 -19.17
C VAL A 84 7.65 12.01 -19.33
N PHE A 85 8.04 12.65 -18.23
CA PHE A 85 9.12 13.64 -18.17
C PHE A 85 10.43 12.97 -17.73
N THR A 86 11.07 12.23 -18.64
CA THR A 86 12.36 11.57 -18.39
C THR A 86 13.45 12.59 -18.09
N ASN A 87 14.20 12.37 -17.01
CA ASN A 87 15.21 13.28 -16.46
C ASN A 87 14.63 14.66 -16.07
N GLY A 88 13.30 14.75 -15.93
CA GLY A 88 12.58 15.94 -15.53
C GLY A 88 12.46 16.07 -14.02
N TYR A 89 12.40 17.30 -13.53
CA TYR A 89 12.20 17.61 -12.11
C TYR A 89 11.54 18.98 -11.97
N LEU A 90 10.89 19.21 -10.82
CA LEU A 90 10.26 20.48 -10.46
C LEU A 90 10.87 21.03 -9.17
N HIS A 91 11.68 22.07 -9.29
CA HIS A 91 12.20 22.83 -8.15
C HIS A 91 11.46 24.17 -8.10
N ILE A 92 10.40 24.20 -7.30
CA ILE A 92 9.40 25.27 -7.32
C ILE A 92 9.96 26.55 -6.73
N LYS A 93 9.58 27.68 -7.33
CA LYS A 93 9.91 29.04 -6.89
C LYS A 93 8.63 29.84 -6.73
N GLY A 94 8.54 30.59 -5.63
CA GLY A 94 7.36 31.38 -5.30
C GLY A 94 6.38 30.60 -4.42
N SER A 95 5.50 31.35 -3.77
CA SER A 95 4.51 30.85 -2.81
C SER A 95 3.12 31.33 -3.20
N GLY A 96 2.11 30.57 -2.79
CA GLY A 96 0.72 31.00 -2.90
C GLY A 96 0.32 31.99 -1.80
N SER A 97 -0.98 32.15 -1.61
CA SER A 97 -1.56 32.76 -0.41
C SER A 97 -2.71 31.92 0.14
N GLU A 98 -3.18 32.23 1.34
CA GLU A 98 -4.33 31.57 1.97
C GLU A 98 -5.57 31.59 1.06
N GLU A 99 -5.81 32.69 0.34
CA GLU A 99 -6.94 32.83 -0.59
C GLU A 99 -6.70 32.24 -1.98
N ALA A 100 -5.45 31.99 -2.35
CA ALA A 100 -5.04 31.61 -3.69
C ALA A 100 -3.75 30.75 -3.66
N PRO A 101 -3.84 29.47 -3.25
CA PRO A 101 -2.69 28.57 -3.27
C PRO A 101 -2.20 28.32 -4.71
N ILE A 102 -0.92 27.98 -4.83
CA ILE A 102 -0.37 27.43 -6.08
C ILE A 102 -0.89 25.99 -6.22
N GLN A 103 -1.31 25.61 -7.42
CA GLN A 103 -1.78 24.24 -7.69
C GLN A 103 -0.90 23.57 -8.75
N ILE A 104 -0.42 22.37 -8.46
CA ILE A 104 0.31 21.53 -9.42
C ILE A 104 -0.43 20.21 -9.56
N GLY A 105 -0.79 19.82 -10.77
CA GLY A 105 -1.44 18.52 -10.97
C GLY A 105 -1.67 18.15 -12.41
N LYS A 106 -2.69 17.32 -12.64
CA LYS A 106 -2.99 16.73 -13.96
C LYS A 106 -4.03 17.52 -14.75
N TYR A 107 -3.91 17.53 -16.08
CA TYR A 107 -5.02 17.81 -17.00
C TYR A 107 -5.18 16.72 -18.06
N GLY A 108 -6.35 16.68 -18.69
CA GLY A 108 -6.72 15.62 -19.63
C GLY A 108 -7.16 14.33 -18.93
N THR A 109 -7.30 13.26 -19.71
CA THR A 109 -7.81 11.96 -19.25
C THR A 109 -6.77 10.86 -19.48
N GLY A 110 -6.69 9.90 -18.56
CA GLY A 110 -5.76 8.77 -18.64
C GLY A 110 -4.87 8.70 -17.41
N ASN A 111 -3.75 7.98 -17.57
CA ASN A 111 -2.76 7.76 -16.52
C ASN A 111 -2.17 9.09 -16.04
N ASP A 112 -1.70 9.09 -14.79
CA ASP A 112 -1.03 10.25 -14.22
C ASP A 112 0.23 10.62 -15.01
N PRO A 113 0.55 11.91 -15.13
CA PRO A 113 1.82 12.36 -15.67
C PRO A 113 2.97 11.87 -14.77
N VAL A 114 4.05 11.39 -15.39
CA VAL A 114 5.21 10.81 -14.69
C VAL A 114 6.37 11.80 -14.66
N ILE A 115 6.87 12.15 -13.47
CA ILE A 115 8.13 12.87 -13.27
C ILE A 115 9.22 11.86 -12.90
N ALA A 116 10.03 11.46 -13.87
CA ALA A 116 11.12 10.51 -13.68
C ALA A 116 12.45 11.24 -13.60
N ALA A 117 12.89 11.59 -12.38
CA ALA A 117 14.07 12.43 -12.20
C ALA A 117 15.38 11.73 -12.54
N ASN A 118 15.47 10.40 -12.35
CA ASN A 118 16.63 9.59 -12.70
C ASN A 118 17.96 10.18 -12.17
N GLY A 119 17.96 10.63 -10.91
CA GLY A 119 19.10 11.28 -10.26
C GLY A 119 19.40 12.72 -10.69
N GLN A 120 18.57 13.34 -11.55
CA GLN A 120 18.61 14.78 -11.84
C GLN A 120 17.97 15.60 -10.71
N GLY A 121 17.70 16.90 -10.92
CA GLY A 121 17.13 17.75 -9.87
C GLY A 121 18.06 17.85 -8.66
N VAL A 122 19.36 18.01 -8.94
CA VAL A 122 20.40 18.03 -7.90
C VAL A 122 20.44 19.38 -7.20
N TRP A 123 20.38 19.36 -5.88
CA TRP A 123 20.53 20.54 -5.02
C TRP A 123 21.41 20.23 -3.81
N TYR A 124 21.83 21.25 -3.08
CA TYR A 124 22.72 21.10 -1.92
C TYR A 124 21.96 21.30 -0.60
N GLN A 125 21.76 20.20 0.13
CA GLN A 125 21.21 20.22 1.48
C GLN A 125 22.29 20.61 2.48
N ASN A 126 21.93 21.45 3.46
CA ASN A 126 22.78 21.77 4.60
C ASN A 126 21.96 22.30 5.79
N TYR A 127 21.85 21.53 6.87
CA TYR A 127 21.19 21.99 8.11
C TYR A 127 21.88 23.19 8.78
N LYS A 128 23.11 23.52 8.37
CA LYS A 128 23.99 24.54 8.98
C LYS A 128 24.28 24.33 10.47
N LYS A 129 23.98 23.15 10.97
CA LYS A 129 24.19 22.69 12.33
C LYS A 129 24.33 21.17 12.31
N SER A 130 25.22 20.64 13.14
CA SER A 130 25.25 19.20 13.43
C SER A 130 23.91 18.75 14.00
N LEU A 131 23.58 17.47 13.87
CA LEU A 131 22.31 16.91 14.32
C LEU A 131 22.42 16.29 15.72
N ASP A 132 21.33 15.68 16.19
CA ASP A 132 21.23 15.05 17.51
C ASP A 132 22.22 13.89 17.71
N SER A 133 22.59 13.19 16.65
CA SER A 133 23.71 12.26 16.61
C SER A 133 24.80 12.70 15.64
N SER A 134 26.05 12.54 16.05
CA SER A 134 27.23 12.80 15.22
C SER A 134 27.39 11.83 14.05
N SER A 135 26.65 10.72 14.04
CA SER A 135 26.68 9.76 12.92
C SER A 135 25.84 10.18 11.73
N HIS A 136 24.92 11.14 11.90
CA HIS A 136 24.04 11.56 10.80
C HIS A 136 24.75 12.52 9.85
N ARG A 137 24.66 12.23 8.55
CA ARG A 137 24.96 13.20 7.51
C ARG A 137 23.93 14.32 7.57
N TYR A 138 24.40 15.56 7.58
CA TYR A 138 23.56 16.76 7.71
C TYR A 138 23.77 17.78 6.57
N LYS A 139 24.63 17.42 5.61
CA LYS A 139 24.90 18.22 4.42
C LYS A 139 25.41 17.35 3.29
N GLY A 140 25.13 17.74 2.05
CA GLY A 140 25.50 16.98 0.86
C GLY A 140 24.58 17.29 -0.31
N TYR A 141 24.96 16.80 -1.48
CA TYR A 141 24.09 16.84 -2.64
C TYR A 141 22.95 15.81 -2.50
N VAL A 142 21.78 16.21 -2.94
CA VAL A 142 20.54 15.44 -2.97
C VAL A 142 19.92 15.60 -4.34
N SER A 143 19.37 14.52 -4.89
CA SER A 143 18.49 14.59 -6.07
C SER A 143 17.04 14.55 -5.59
N SER A 144 16.19 15.48 -6.03
CA SER A 144 14.76 15.45 -5.70
C SER A 144 13.91 15.69 -6.94
N SER A 145 12.92 14.83 -7.17
CA SER A 145 12.00 14.96 -8.32
C SER A 145 11.12 16.20 -8.17
N ILE A 146 10.62 16.46 -6.97
CA ILE A 146 10.00 17.72 -6.58
C ILE A 146 10.73 18.31 -5.37
N LEU A 147 11.09 19.60 -5.43
CA LEU A 147 11.67 20.35 -4.33
C LEU A 147 10.83 21.60 -4.03
N LEU A 148 10.39 21.71 -2.78
CA LEU A 148 9.72 22.86 -2.18
C LEU A 148 10.66 23.52 -1.17
N TYR A 149 11.44 24.51 -1.62
CA TYR A 149 12.41 25.19 -0.76
C TYR A 149 11.90 26.58 -0.37
N ASP A 150 11.52 26.76 0.91
CA ASP A 150 10.85 27.96 1.42
C ASP A 150 9.58 28.34 0.63
N VAL A 151 8.81 27.31 0.22
CA VAL A 151 7.52 27.45 -0.49
C VAL A 151 6.38 27.15 0.48
N GLU A 152 5.34 27.98 0.44
CA GLU A 152 4.10 27.87 1.24
C GLU A 152 2.86 28.11 0.37
N TYR A 153 1.69 27.70 0.87
CA TYR A 153 0.40 27.73 0.17
C TYR A 153 0.47 27.04 -1.19
N ILE A 154 0.76 25.75 -1.17
CA ILE A 154 0.88 24.91 -2.37
C ILE A 154 0.16 23.59 -2.22
N GLU A 155 -0.54 23.19 -3.27
CA GLU A 155 -1.27 21.93 -3.40
C GLU A 155 -0.71 21.16 -4.60
N ILE A 156 -0.30 19.90 -4.39
CA ILE A 156 0.23 19.02 -5.45
C ILE A 156 -0.59 17.74 -5.50
N SER A 157 -1.14 17.39 -6.67
CA SER A 157 -1.94 16.18 -6.81
C SER A 157 -1.87 15.47 -8.16
N ASP A 158 -2.18 14.16 -8.15
CA ASP A 158 -2.39 13.35 -9.36
C ASP A 158 -1.14 13.26 -10.24
N ILE A 159 0.01 12.93 -9.63
CA ILE A 159 1.31 12.82 -10.29
C ILE A 159 2.00 11.53 -9.85
N GLU A 160 2.54 10.81 -10.84
CA GLU A 160 3.45 9.69 -10.62
C GLU A 160 4.90 10.21 -10.59
N ILE A 161 5.72 9.74 -9.65
CA ILE A 161 7.03 10.31 -9.35
C ILE A 161 8.03 9.18 -9.11
N THR A 162 9.15 9.22 -9.84
CA THR A 162 10.27 8.30 -9.62
C THR A 162 11.61 9.02 -9.52
N ASN A 163 12.61 8.36 -8.95
CA ASN A 163 13.98 8.88 -8.89
C ASN A 163 15.02 7.74 -8.91
N ASP A 164 14.96 6.96 -9.98
CA ASP A 164 15.68 5.71 -10.19
C ASP A 164 17.20 5.89 -10.45
N ASP A 165 18.01 4.92 -10.00
CA ASP A 165 19.45 4.90 -10.18
C ASP A 165 19.91 4.34 -11.53
N VAL A 166 19.75 5.16 -12.57
CA VAL A 166 20.11 4.80 -13.95
C VAL A 166 21.62 4.90 -14.27
N PHE A 167 22.49 5.14 -13.28
CA PHE A 167 23.93 5.36 -13.53
C PHE A 167 24.75 4.07 -13.45
N SER A 168 25.61 3.84 -14.44
CA SER A 168 26.50 2.67 -14.44
C SER A 168 27.56 2.75 -13.33
N GLY A 169 27.77 1.63 -12.62
CA GLY A 169 28.85 1.51 -11.65
C GLY A 169 28.54 2.06 -10.25
N VAL A 170 27.30 2.48 -9.99
CA VAL A 170 26.85 2.82 -8.63
C VAL A 170 26.65 1.52 -7.86
N ASN A 171 27.29 1.43 -6.70
CA ASN A 171 27.00 0.37 -5.74
C ASN A 171 25.82 0.80 -4.87
N TYR A 172 24.71 0.06 -4.96
CA TYR A 172 23.47 0.36 -4.25
C TYR A 172 23.67 0.55 -2.73
N SER A 173 24.52 -0.27 -2.12
CA SER A 173 24.80 -0.26 -0.68
C SER A 173 26.03 0.60 -0.30
N GLU A 174 26.44 1.56 -1.11
CA GLU A 174 27.56 2.44 -0.79
C GLU A 174 27.17 3.56 0.21
N LEU A 175 27.94 3.75 1.28
CA LEU A 175 27.70 4.82 2.28
C LEU A 175 27.66 6.23 1.65
N THR A 176 28.38 6.41 0.56
CA THR A 176 28.51 7.66 -0.18
C THR A 176 27.53 7.81 -1.34
N LYS A 177 26.63 6.83 -1.57
CA LYS A 177 25.55 6.94 -2.55
C LYS A 177 24.77 8.24 -2.30
N MET A 178 24.46 8.95 -3.37
CA MET A 178 23.72 10.22 -3.30
C MET A 178 22.33 9.97 -2.70
N ASN A 179 21.90 10.90 -1.85
CA ASN A 179 20.56 10.87 -1.29
C ASN A 179 19.54 11.26 -2.36
N ARG A 180 18.36 10.64 -2.33
CA ARG A 180 17.31 10.89 -3.32
C ARG A 180 15.95 11.03 -2.67
N THR A 181 15.12 11.91 -3.23
CA THR A 181 13.75 12.11 -2.76
C THR A 181 12.76 12.12 -3.92
N GLY A 182 11.55 11.61 -3.69
CA GLY A 182 10.42 11.90 -4.56
C GLY A 182 10.01 13.37 -4.37
N VAL A 183 9.47 13.68 -3.19
CA VAL A 183 9.13 15.06 -2.79
C VAL A 183 9.96 15.48 -1.58
N ALA A 184 10.77 16.52 -1.74
CA ALA A 184 11.49 17.16 -0.65
C ALA A 184 10.87 18.53 -0.34
N ALA A 185 10.64 18.81 0.94
CA ALA A 185 10.29 20.14 1.41
C ALA A 185 11.33 20.63 2.43
N VAL A 186 11.67 21.91 2.33
CA VAL A 186 12.68 22.55 3.18
C VAL A 186 12.14 23.89 3.69
N ALA A 187 12.10 24.04 5.01
CA ALA A 187 11.94 25.34 5.67
C ALA A 187 13.29 25.85 6.16
N LYS A 188 13.63 27.10 5.83
CA LYS A 188 14.88 27.73 6.24
C LYS A 188 14.73 29.23 6.48
N ASP A 189 14.50 30.05 5.46
CA ASP A 189 14.62 31.51 5.58
C ASP A 189 13.28 32.26 5.51
N ASN A 190 12.14 31.55 5.53
CA ASN A 190 10.81 32.17 5.51
C ASN A 190 9.97 31.89 6.76
N GLY A 191 10.62 31.59 7.90
CA GLY A 191 9.91 31.38 9.16
C GLY A 191 8.98 30.18 9.12
N THR A 192 7.72 30.36 9.53
CA THR A 192 6.72 29.29 9.43
C THR A 192 6.24 29.21 7.99
N LEU A 193 6.37 28.03 7.37
CA LEU A 193 5.76 27.72 6.08
C LEU A 193 4.38 27.12 6.32
N ASP A 194 3.36 27.77 5.79
CA ASP A 194 1.97 27.38 5.94
C ASP A 194 1.46 26.60 4.71
N HIS A 195 0.53 25.67 4.94
CA HIS A 195 -0.33 25.09 3.90
C HIS A 195 0.43 24.40 2.75
N ILE A 196 0.98 23.22 3.03
CA ILE A 196 1.65 22.37 2.02
C ILE A 196 0.91 21.04 1.93
N TYR A 197 0.13 20.87 0.86
CA TYR A 197 -0.73 19.71 0.68
C TYR A 197 -0.23 18.83 -0.48
N LEU A 198 -0.03 17.56 -0.17
CA LEU A 198 0.32 16.51 -1.12
C LEU A 198 -0.83 15.50 -1.14
N ASN A 199 -1.48 15.32 -2.29
CA ASN A 199 -2.67 14.50 -2.41
C ASN A 199 -2.61 13.55 -3.61
N ASN A 200 -2.89 12.26 -3.44
CA ASN A 200 -2.96 11.31 -4.56
C ASN A 200 -1.69 11.31 -5.43
N LEU A 201 -0.53 11.17 -4.78
CA LEU A 201 0.76 10.99 -5.46
C LEU A 201 1.12 9.52 -5.46
N TYR A 202 1.59 9.01 -6.60
CA TYR A 202 2.24 7.70 -6.67
C TYR A 202 3.75 7.90 -6.74
N ILE A 203 4.46 7.59 -5.65
CA ILE A 203 5.91 7.80 -5.53
C ILE A 203 6.56 6.43 -5.43
N HIS A 204 7.33 6.05 -6.44
CA HIS A 204 7.98 4.75 -6.45
C HIS A 204 9.37 4.78 -7.05
N ASP A 205 10.16 3.74 -6.81
CA ASP A 205 11.52 3.58 -7.33
C ASP A 205 12.38 4.83 -7.07
N VAL A 206 12.42 5.24 -5.80
CA VAL A 206 13.31 6.30 -5.32
C VAL A 206 14.51 5.65 -4.66
N ASP A 207 15.53 5.44 -5.49
CA ASP A 207 16.77 4.75 -5.12
C ASP A 207 17.72 5.64 -4.31
N GLY A 208 17.27 6.06 -3.13
CA GLY A 208 18.08 6.86 -2.22
C GLY A 208 19.22 6.09 -1.57
N ASN A 209 19.82 6.75 -0.57
CA ASN A 209 20.88 6.17 0.24
C ASN A 209 20.26 5.22 1.28
N VAL A 210 20.78 4.00 1.41
CA VAL A 210 20.30 2.99 2.36
C VAL A 210 20.46 3.41 3.84
N TYR A 211 21.41 4.30 4.15
CA TYR A 211 21.90 4.56 5.50
C TYR A 211 21.46 5.91 6.09
N ASP A 212 21.49 6.96 5.28
CA ASP A 212 21.35 8.34 5.75
C ASP A 212 19.94 8.63 6.26
N LYS A 213 19.83 8.91 7.58
CA LYS A 213 18.54 9.08 8.26
C LYS A 213 17.83 10.40 8.01
N HIS A 214 18.59 11.48 7.86
CA HIS A 214 18.04 12.85 7.99
C HIS A 214 18.45 13.79 6.87
N MET A 215 19.10 13.27 5.84
CA MET A 215 19.07 13.90 4.52
C MET A 215 17.65 13.75 3.96
N ASN A 216 17.22 14.62 3.03
CA ASN A 216 15.95 14.43 2.33
C ASN A 216 16.08 13.20 1.43
N ASN A 217 15.75 12.03 1.99
CA ASN A 217 16.13 10.73 1.47
C ASN A 217 15.03 9.69 1.68
N GLY A 218 14.26 9.38 0.64
CA GLY A 218 13.06 8.55 0.71
C GLY A 218 11.94 9.03 -0.22
N GLY A 219 10.72 8.55 -0.03
CA GLY A 219 9.56 8.98 -0.83
C GLY A 219 9.24 10.46 -0.62
N ILE A 220 8.83 10.83 0.59
CA ILE A 220 8.48 12.19 0.99
C ILE A 220 9.28 12.59 2.24
N TYR A 221 9.98 13.73 2.20
CA TYR A 221 10.72 14.23 3.37
C TYR A 221 10.56 15.74 3.54
N PHE A 222 10.12 16.16 4.73
CA PHE A 222 10.06 17.57 5.16
C PHE A 222 11.12 17.84 6.23
N THR A 223 11.97 18.85 6.00
CA THR A 223 13.10 19.18 6.89
C THR A 223 13.20 20.67 7.19
N VAL A 224 13.74 20.98 8.37
CA VAL A 224 13.89 22.35 8.84
C VAL A 224 15.37 22.65 9.07
N PHE A 225 15.93 23.56 8.27
CA PHE A 225 17.32 23.99 8.39
C PHE A 225 17.46 25.21 9.27
N LYS A 226 18.68 25.47 9.74
CA LYS A 226 18.94 26.69 10.50
C LYS A 226 18.89 27.90 9.54
N PRO A 227 18.06 28.92 9.82
CA PRO A 227 18.00 30.15 9.03
C PRO A 227 19.34 30.88 9.03
N ASP A 228 19.57 31.72 8.01
CA ASP A 228 20.74 32.60 7.97
C ASP A 228 20.66 33.69 9.04
N ASN A 229 19.44 34.16 9.33
CA ASN A 229 19.16 35.10 10.39
C ASN A 229 17.74 34.92 10.96
N ASP A 230 17.60 34.03 11.94
CA ASP A 230 16.34 33.70 12.61
C ASP A 230 15.70 34.86 13.39
N THR A 231 16.47 35.91 13.72
CA THR A 231 15.91 37.14 14.32
C THR A 231 15.10 37.99 13.35
N VAL A 232 15.29 37.78 12.04
CA VAL A 232 14.59 38.51 10.97
C VAL A 232 13.49 37.65 10.38
N THR A 233 13.80 36.39 10.09
CA THR A 233 12.88 35.46 9.40
C THR A 233 11.91 34.78 10.35
N GLY A 234 12.21 34.78 11.66
CA GLY A 234 11.54 33.93 12.64
C GLY A 234 12.08 32.50 12.63
N VAL A 235 11.47 31.66 13.48
CA VAL A 235 11.80 30.24 13.59
C VAL A 235 11.31 29.51 12.34
N ALA A 236 12.22 28.83 11.64
CA ALA A 236 11.83 27.94 10.55
C ALA A 236 11.04 26.74 11.10
N LYS A 237 9.85 26.48 10.57
CA LYS A 237 9.00 25.32 10.89
C LYS A 237 7.88 25.19 9.87
N TYR A 238 7.11 24.12 9.96
CA TYR A 238 5.88 23.96 9.18
C TYR A 238 4.64 24.19 10.03
N ASN A 239 3.59 24.65 9.37
CA ASN A 239 2.23 24.66 9.87
C ASN A 239 1.27 24.22 8.75
N ASP A 240 0.21 23.47 9.10
CA ASP A 240 -0.82 23.02 8.15
C ASP A 240 -0.23 22.20 6.99
N VAL A 241 0.39 21.06 7.33
CA VAL A 241 0.89 20.09 6.35
C VAL A 241 -0.09 18.95 6.24
N LYS A 242 -0.47 18.59 5.01
CA LYS A 242 -1.34 17.47 4.73
C LYS A 242 -0.71 16.55 3.70
N ILE A 243 -0.56 15.28 4.04
CA ILE A 243 -0.12 14.24 3.11
C ILE A 243 -1.21 13.19 3.09
N GLU A 244 -1.92 13.08 1.98
CA GLU A 244 -3.09 12.22 1.90
C GLU A 244 -3.25 11.45 0.59
N ASN A 245 -3.82 10.25 0.69
CA ASN A 245 -4.12 9.41 -0.47
C ASN A 245 -2.89 9.06 -1.32
N CYS A 246 -1.67 9.20 -0.80
CA CYS A 246 -0.45 8.90 -1.54
C CYS A 246 -0.10 7.41 -1.42
N HIS A 247 0.45 6.83 -2.49
CA HIS A 247 1.07 5.52 -2.49
C HIS A 247 2.59 5.71 -2.63
N VAL A 248 3.35 5.28 -1.62
CA VAL A 248 4.81 5.31 -1.62
C VAL A 248 5.35 3.89 -1.60
N GLU A 249 6.13 3.51 -2.61
CA GLU A 249 6.52 2.12 -2.83
C GLU A 249 7.98 1.98 -3.27
N ASN A 250 8.70 0.95 -2.81
CA ASN A 250 10.07 0.65 -3.26
C ASN A 250 11.00 1.88 -3.21
N VAL A 251 11.04 2.55 -2.05
CA VAL A 251 11.88 3.73 -1.82
C VAL A 251 12.91 3.50 -0.72
N SER A 252 14.07 4.14 -0.85
CA SER A 252 15.13 4.15 0.17
C SER A 252 15.44 5.59 0.63
N ARG A 253 15.56 5.93 1.92
CA ARG A 253 15.38 5.08 3.10
C ARG A 253 13.98 5.21 3.72
N TRP A 254 13.40 6.41 3.83
CA TRP A 254 12.05 6.60 4.40
C TRP A 254 10.97 6.40 3.35
N GLY A 255 9.80 5.94 3.78
CA GLY A 255 8.56 6.21 3.05
C GLY A 255 8.19 7.70 3.14
N ILE A 256 7.63 8.10 4.29
CA ILE A 256 7.17 9.47 4.57
C ILE A 256 7.78 9.97 5.90
N ALA A 257 8.49 11.09 5.87
CA ALA A 257 9.07 11.72 7.05
C ALA A 257 8.74 13.21 7.13
N VAL A 258 8.27 13.70 8.28
CA VAL A 258 7.91 15.11 8.44
C VAL A 258 8.49 15.72 9.72
N GLY A 259 9.28 16.79 9.58
CA GLY A 259 9.54 17.75 10.67
C GLY A 259 10.92 17.67 11.32
N TYR A 260 11.85 16.86 10.81
CA TYR A 260 13.20 16.81 11.39
C TYR A 260 13.87 18.19 11.31
N THR A 261 14.45 18.66 12.42
CA THR A 261 14.78 20.08 12.58
C THR A 261 16.15 20.37 13.17
N SER A 262 16.78 21.44 12.68
CA SER A 262 17.98 22.02 13.29
C SER A 262 17.76 22.54 14.73
N TYR A 263 16.51 22.71 15.16
CA TYR A 263 16.14 23.10 16.53
C TYR A 263 16.01 21.91 17.50
N TYR A 264 16.52 20.72 17.15
CA TYR A 264 16.43 19.50 17.98
C TYR A 264 16.90 19.67 19.44
N ASP A 265 17.88 20.56 19.68
CA ASP A 265 18.44 20.82 21.02
C ASP A 265 17.43 21.47 21.98
N LYS A 266 16.36 22.07 21.44
CA LYS A 266 15.23 22.58 22.23
C LYS A 266 14.38 21.47 22.84
N PHE A 267 14.43 20.26 22.27
CA PHE A 267 13.65 19.08 22.68
C PHE A 267 14.45 18.10 23.56
N SER A 268 15.38 18.64 24.36
CA SER A 268 16.26 17.86 25.23
C SER A 268 15.59 17.33 26.50
N ALA A 269 14.48 17.96 26.92
CA ALA A 269 13.70 17.52 28.08
C ALA A 269 12.92 16.22 27.79
N THR A 270 12.75 15.38 28.81
CA THR A 270 11.89 14.18 28.74
C THR A 270 10.42 14.55 28.64
N ALA A 271 9.95 15.42 29.55
CA ALA A 271 8.64 16.07 29.41
C ALA A 271 8.82 17.29 28.50
N ILE A 272 8.10 17.33 27.37
CA ILE A 272 8.23 18.37 26.36
C ILE A 272 7.20 19.47 26.68
N PRO A 273 7.64 20.70 27.03
CA PRO A 273 6.70 21.79 27.27
C PRO A 273 5.93 22.13 25.99
N ASP A 274 4.63 22.42 26.12
CA ASP A 274 3.81 22.85 24.98
C ASP A 274 4.45 24.05 24.27
N SER A 275 4.92 25.04 25.03
CA SER A 275 5.60 26.22 24.51
C SER A 275 6.83 25.91 23.66
N VAL A 276 7.57 24.82 23.95
CA VAL A 276 8.71 24.39 23.13
C VAL A 276 8.21 23.78 21.82
N SER A 277 7.29 22.83 21.91
CA SER A 277 6.76 22.14 20.72
C SER A 277 5.97 23.07 19.80
N GLU A 278 5.23 24.04 20.32
CA GLU A 278 4.49 25.05 19.55
C GLU A 278 5.43 26.04 18.86
N THR A 279 6.50 26.46 19.53
CA THR A 279 7.44 27.47 19.00
C THR A 279 8.41 26.88 17.99
N TYR A 280 9.02 25.73 18.30
CA TYR A 280 10.12 25.16 17.52
C TYR A 280 9.75 23.90 16.74
N GLY A 281 8.61 23.29 17.05
CA GLY A 281 8.10 22.11 16.36
C GLY A 281 7.10 22.46 15.28
N SER A 282 6.89 21.54 14.34
CA SER A 282 5.87 21.73 13.30
C SER A 282 4.46 21.49 13.86
N THR A 283 3.49 22.32 13.46
CA THR A 283 2.11 22.30 13.98
C THR A 283 1.11 21.89 12.90
N ASN A 284 -0.06 21.36 13.31
CA ASN A 284 -1.14 20.99 12.38
C ASN A 284 -0.67 20.07 11.24
N VAL A 285 0.16 19.07 11.57
CA VAL A 285 0.63 18.06 10.62
C VAL A 285 -0.37 16.91 10.61
N VAL A 286 -0.90 16.58 9.43
CA VAL A 286 -1.81 15.46 9.21
C VAL A 286 -1.30 14.55 8.10
N ILE A 287 -1.12 13.27 8.42
CA ILE A 287 -0.76 12.22 7.46
C ILE A 287 -1.87 11.19 7.47
N ARG A 288 -2.63 11.07 6.37
CA ARG A 288 -3.79 10.18 6.35
C ARG A 288 -4.01 9.43 5.04
N ASN A 289 -4.66 8.28 5.10
CA ASN A 289 -5.07 7.57 3.88
C ASN A 289 -3.91 7.21 2.93
N ASN A 290 -2.68 7.12 3.42
CA ASN A 290 -1.53 6.78 2.60
C ASN A 290 -1.24 5.28 2.66
N PHE A 291 -0.78 4.72 1.55
CA PHE A 291 -0.22 3.38 1.48
C PHE A 291 1.30 3.46 1.33
N VAL A 292 2.03 2.81 2.23
CA VAL A 292 3.49 2.79 2.20
C VAL A 292 3.95 1.34 2.15
N SER A 293 4.42 0.89 1.00
CA SER A 293 4.80 -0.50 0.74
C SER A 293 6.29 -0.67 0.44
N GLU A 294 6.87 -1.77 0.90
CA GLU A 294 8.20 -2.24 0.46
C GLU A 294 9.33 -1.21 0.61
N VAL A 295 9.25 -0.37 1.65
CA VAL A 295 10.23 0.69 1.90
C VAL A 295 11.50 0.17 2.57
N GLY A 296 12.65 0.75 2.21
CA GLY A 296 13.94 0.30 2.69
C GLY A 296 14.10 0.39 4.21
N GLY A 297 13.62 1.47 4.82
CA GLY A 297 13.67 1.73 6.26
C GLY A 297 12.28 1.91 6.87
N ASP A 298 12.06 3.06 7.49
CA ASP A 298 10.83 3.37 8.23
C ASP A 298 9.71 3.82 7.29
N ALA A 299 8.45 3.39 7.54
CA ALA A 299 7.32 3.71 6.66
C ALA A 299 6.82 5.16 6.85
N ILE A 300 6.33 5.51 8.05
CA ILE A 300 5.83 6.86 8.33
C ILE A 300 6.42 7.35 9.65
N THR A 301 7.08 8.52 9.62
CA THR A 301 7.63 9.13 10.84
C THR A 301 7.36 10.63 10.93
N THR A 302 6.66 11.05 11.99
CA THR A 302 6.56 12.49 12.34
C THR A 302 7.62 12.84 13.37
N MET A 303 8.31 13.96 13.20
CA MET A 303 9.49 14.34 13.96
C MET A 303 9.34 15.77 14.48
N TYR A 304 9.54 15.98 15.78
CA TYR A 304 9.45 17.29 16.44
C TYR A 304 8.13 18.03 16.18
N CYS A 305 7.02 17.31 16.06
CA CYS A 305 5.69 17.89 15.82
C CYS A 305 4.94 18.15 17.13
N HIS A 306 4.13 19.21 17.14
CA HIS A 306 3.13 19.46 18.18
C HIS A 306 1.79 18.93 17.71
N ARG A 307 1.27 17.92 18.44
CA ARG A 307 -0.03 17.28 18.21
C ARG A 307 -0.28 16.85 16.75
N PRO A 308 0.66 16.13 16.09
CA PRO A 308 0.38 15.59 14.76
C PRO A 308 -0.72 14.53 14.83
N LEU A 309 -1.48 14.40 13.74
CA LEU A 309 -2.50 13.37 13.55
C LEU A 309 -2.10 12.45 12.41
N ILE A 310 -1.93 11.15 12.71
CA ILE A 310 -1.57 10.12 11.75
C ILE A 310 -2.69 9.10 11.75
N GLU A 311 -3.49 9.05 10.69
CA GLU A 311 -4.69 8.21 10.67
C GLU A 311 -5.03 7.55 9.34
N TYR A 312 -5.65 6.37 9.38
CA TYR A 312 -6.07 5.64 8.18
C TYR A 312 -4.94 5.32 7.19
N ASN A 313 -3.69 5.22 7.65
CA ASN A 313 -2.57 4.81 6.80
C ASN A 313 -2.36 3.30 6.87
N VAL A 314 -1.84 2.72 5.79
CA VAL A 314 -1.43 1.33 5.72
C VAL A 314 0.08 1.26 5.45
N SER A 315 0.79 0.49 6.27
CA SER A 315 2.17 0.10 6.02
C SER A 315 2.22 -1.39 5.70
N ASP A 316 3.02 -1.77 4.70
CA ASP A 316 3.27 -3.16 4.33
C ASP A 316 4.74 -3.35 3.93
N GLY A 317 5.43 -4.35 4.47
CA GLY A 317 6.83 -4.63 4.10
C GLY A 317 7.83 -3.51 4.48
N ALA A 318 7.61 -2.78 5.59
CA ALA A 318 8.57 -1.79 6.08
C ALA A 318 9.89 -2.43 6.52
N ALA A 319 10.99 -1.68 6.50
CA ALA A 319 12.34 -2.11 6.90
C ALA A 319 13.01 -3.14 5.97
N LYS A 320 12.61 -3.21 4.71
CA LYS A 320 13.08 -4.15 3.69
C LYS A 320 14.60 -4.24 3.58
N GLU A 321 15.29 -3.12 3.70
CA GLU A 321 16.75 -3.02 3.54
C GLU A 321 17.52 -3.11 4.86
N ILE A 322 16.84 -3.13 6.01
CA ILE A 322 17.45 -3.10 7.35
C ILE A 322 17.94 -4.50 7.77
N ASN A 323 18.88 -5.03 6.99
CA ASN A 323 19.44 -6.36 7.16
C ASN A 323 20.95 -6.36 6.82
N THR A 324 21.66 -7.43 7.16
CA THR A 324 23.12 -7.53 6.95
C THR A 324 23.54 -7.56 5.49
N THR A 325 22.64 -7.88 4.57
CA THR A 325 22.92 -8.04 3.15
C THR A 325 22.92 -6.69 2.44
N ILE A 326 21.85 -5.91 2.60
CA ILE A 326 21.71 -4.60 1.96
C ILE A 326 22.37 -3.51 2.81
N TYR A 327 22.06 -3.45 4.12
CA TYR A 327 22.71 -2.54 5.07
C TYR A 327 24.06 -3.13 5.54
N SER A 328 24.97 -3.30 4.59
CA SER A 328 26.21 -4.07 4.75
C SER A 328 27.44 -3.25 5.13
N ALA A 329 27.46 -1.95 4.82
CA ALA A 329 28.65 -1.12 5.03
C ALA A 329 28.87 -0.69 6.49
N THR A 330 27.86 -0.79 7.36
CA THR A 330 27.96 -0.50 8.79
C THR A 330 26.83 -1.17 9.58
N GLY A 331 27.03 -1.39 10.89
CA GLY A 331 25.95 -1.81 11.79
C GLY A 331 25.20 -0.65 12.46
N SER A 332 25.72 0.57 12.36
CA SER A 332 25.14 1.74 13.03
C SER A 332 23.85 2.19 12.34
N GLY A 333 22.77 2.40 13.10
CA GLY A 333 21.48 2.87 12.55
C GLY A 333 20.70 1.80 11.76
N ARG A 334 21.11 0.53 11.83
CA ARG A 334 20.43 -0.61 11.19
C ARG A 334 19.21 -1.06 12.01
N VAL A 335 18.25 -0.14 12.12
CA VAL A 335 16.97 -0.33 12.78
C VAL A 335 15.90 0.49 12.04
N ALA A 336 14.68 -0.02 12.03
CA ALA A 336 13.48 0.68 11.58
C ALA A 336 12.22 0.04 12.17
N ALA A 337 11.17 0.85 12.30
CA ALA A 337 9.80 0.46 12.61
C ALA A 337 8.84 0.97 11.52
N ALA A 338 7.58 0.55 11.52
CA ALA A 338 6.64 1.00 10.49
C ALA A 338 6.18 2.46 10.69
N ILE A 339 5.29 2.72 11.64
CA ILE A 339 4.62 4.03 11.77
C ILE A 339 4.83 4.56 13.19
N TRP A 340 5.50 5.72 13.34
CA TRP A 340 5.92 6.20 14.67
C TRP A 340 6.28 7.70 14.78
N PRO A 341 6.33 8.28 16.00
CA PRO A 341 6.81 9.64 16.23
C PRO A 341 8.23 9.70 16.82
N TRP A 342 8.98 10.74 16.48
CA TRP A 342 10.22 11.15 17.14
C TRP A 342 10.06 12.55 17.74
N LYS A 343 10.33 12.70 19.03
CA LYS A 343 10.33 13.98 19.78
C LYS A 343 9.08 14.84 19.60
N CYS A 344 7.95 14.19 19.34
CA CYS A 344 6.66 14.86 19.24
C CYS A 344 6.04 15.08 20.63
N LYS A 345 5.12 16.04 20.70
CA LYS A 345 4.24 16.26 21.85
C LYS A 345 2.82 15.86 21.49
N ASP A 346 2.19 15.02 22.33
CA ASP A 346 0.79 14.62 22.24
C ASP A 346 0.40 14.10 20.84
N ALA A 347 1.29 13.31 20.22
CA ALA A 347 1.06 12.76 18.88
C ALA A 347 -0.03 11.67 18.91
N VAL A 348 -0.95 11.71 17.95
CA VAL A 348 -2.05 10.75 17.86
C VAL A 348 -1.91 9.89 16.60
N PHE A 349 -1.85 8.59 16.80
CA PHE A 349 -1.83 7.57 15.77
C PHE A 349 -3.10 6.72 15.90
N GLN A 350 -4.00 6.81 14.92
CA GLN A 350 -5.29 6.13 14.99
C GLN A 350 -5.80 5.52 13.69
N TYR A 351 -6.50 4.39 13.77
CA TYR A 351 -7.06 3.71 12.59
C TYR A 351 -6.03 3.34 11.52
N ASN A 352 -4.76 3.18 11.89
CA ASN A 352 -3.72 2.73 10.96
C ASN A 352 -3.62 1.21 10.96
N GLU A 353 -3.10 0.66 9.87
CA GLU A 353 -2.77 -0.76 9.75
C GLU A 353 -1.29 -0.95 9.40
N ALA A 354 -0.66 -1.96 10.00
CA ALA A 354 0.74 -2.28 9.74
C ALA A 354 0.94 -3.80 9.57
N TYR A 355 1.47 -4.17 8.40
CA TYR A 355 1.71 -5.53 7.97
C TYR A 355 3.20 -5.75 7.72
N ASP A 356 3.66 -6.97 8.02
CA ASP A 356 4.86 -7.55 7.44
C ASP A 356 6.15 -6.71 7.58
N THR A 357 6.27 -5.91 8.66
CA THR A 357 7.54 -5.19 8.93
C THR A 357 8.67 -6.20 9.04
N TYR A 358 9.69 -6.06 8.20
CA TYR A 358 10.82 -6.97 8.12
C TYR A 358 11.57 -7.06 9.45
N THR A 359 11.96 -8.28 9.79
CA THR A 359 12.68 -8.57 11.05
C THR A 359 14.00 -7.82 11.09
N ASN A 360 14.15 -6.96 12.08
CA ASN A 360 15.42 -6.34 12.45
C ASN A 360 15.53 -6.25 13.98
N GLN A 361 16.51 -5.52 14.51
CA GLN A 361 16.61 -5.34 15.97
C GLN A 361 15.32 -4.71 16.51
N ASP A 362 14.77 -3.70 15.82
CA ASP A 362 13.48 -3.08 16.13
C ASP A 362 12.39 -3.89 15.40
N GLY A 363 11.85 -3.41 14.29
CA GLY A 363 10.94 -4.16 13.41
C GLY A 363 9.48 -4.20 13.85
N GLN A 364 9.07 -3.33 14.78
CA GLN A 364 7.71 -3.27 15.28
C GLN A 364 6.78 -2.52 14.31
N ALA A 365 5.48 -2.81 14.37
CA ALA A 365 4.46 -1.98 13.73
C ALA A 365 4.48 -0.55 14.29
N TRP A 366 4.46 -0.45 15.62
CA TRP A 366 4.34 0.81 16.33
C TRP A 366 5.57 1.04 17.20
N ASP A 367 6.06 2.28 17.22
CA ASP A 367 7.08 2.70 18.19
C ASP A 367 6.63 4.00 18.85
N ALA A 368 6.59 4.02 20.18
CA ALA A 368 6.54 5.23 20.96
C ALA A 368 7.97 5.55 21.39
N ASP A 369 8.72 6.19 20.50
CA ASP A 369 10.08 6.63 20.79
C ASP A 369 10.06 7.87 21.70
N SER A 370 11.26 8.32 22.07
CA SER A 370 11.61 9.59 22.67
C SER A 370 10.64 10.70 22.28
N GLY A 371 9.80 11.13 23.22
CA GLY A 371 8.65 11.98 22.97
C GLY A 371 7.79 12.07 24.23
N ASP A 372 6.77 12.92 24.22
CA ASP A 372 5.89 13.13 25.38
C ASP A 372 4.42 12.98 24.95
N GLY A 373 3.73 12.01 25.53
CA GLY A 373 2.28 11.87 25.35
C GLY A 373 1.84 11.20 24.04
N THR A 374 2.66 10.35 23.41
CA THR A 374 2.24 9.57 22.23
C THR A 374 1.02 8.70 22.56
N ILE A 375 -0.02 8.77 21.72
CA ILE A 375 -1.23 7.96 21.82
C ILE A 375 -1.38 7.10 20.57
N TYR A 376 -1.39 5.78 20.76
CA TYR A 376 -1.85 4.83 19.75
C TYR A 376 -3.23 4.31 20.12
N GLN A 377 -4.21 4.49 19.24
CA GLN A 377 -5.57 3.99 19.44
C GLN A 377 -6.23 3.47 18.18
N TYR A 378 -7.00 2.39 18.27
CA TYR A 378 -7.79 1.88 17.13
C TYR A 378 -6.96 1.40 15.95
N ASN A 379 -5.69 1.03 16.17
CA ASN A 379 -4.80 0.54 15.12
C ASN A 379 -4.80 -1.00 15.09
N TYR A 380 -4.50 -1.55 13.91
CA TYR A 380 -4.36 -2.98 13.68
C TYR A 380 -2.95 -3.35 13.22
N SER A 381 -2.35 -4.39 13.80
CA SER A 381 -1.05 -4.90 13.34
C SER A 381 -1.05 -6.41 13.13
N HIS A 382 -0.37 -6.84 12.08
CA HIS A 382 -0.23 -8.25 11.72
C HIS A 382 1.17 -8.61 11.23
N ASN A 383 1.69 -9.73 11.72
CA ASN A 383 2.91 -10.39 11.22
C ASN A 383 4.18 -9.50 11.18
N ASN A 384 4.29 -8.53 12.09
CA ASN A 384 5.46 -7.65 12.16
C ASN A 384 6.63 -8.33 12.88
N GLY A 385 7.80 -8.38 12.25
CA GLY A 385 8.98 -9.15 12.68
C GLY A 385 9.53 -8.81 14.07
N GLY A 386 9.34 -7.55 14.50
CA GLY A 386 9.77 -7.04 15.80
C GLY A 386 8.73 -7.05 16.91
N GLY A 387 7.46 -7.32 16.55
CA GLY A 387 6.32 -7.29 17.47
C GLY A 387 5.33 -6.16 17.20
N CYS A 388 4.38 -6.02 18.11
CA CYS A 388 3.31 -5.03 18.00
C CYS A 388 3.82 -3.63 18.27
N VAL A 389 4.36 -3.38 19.47
CA VAL A 389 4.66 -2.01 19.92
C VAL A 389 5.95 -1.94 20.73
N MET A 390 6.74 -0.89 20.46
CA MET A 390 7.89 -0.47 21.26
C MET A 390 7.62 0.82 22.04
N PHE A 391 8.24 0.91 23.21
CA PHE A 391 8.35 2.13 24.00
C PHE A 391 9.82 2.39 24.28
N CYS A 392 10.43 3.26 23.46
CA CYS A 392 11.87 3.29 23.29
C CYS A 392 12.57 4.20 24.31
N VAL A 393 13.32 3.59 25.23
CA VAL A 393 14.34 4.22 26.09
C VAL A 393 13.86 5.38 26.97
N GLY A 394 14.78 5.98 27.71
CA GLY A 394 14.48 6.85 28.85
C GLY A 394 13.73 8.16 28.54
N GLN A 395 13.51 8.48 27.26
CA GLN A 395 12.80 9.69 26.84
C GLN A 395 11.43 9.40 26.22
N ALA A 396 11.00 8.15 26.06
CA ALA A 396 9.62 7.81 25.70
C ALA A 396 8.70 8.01 26.91
N TYR A 397 8.06 9.17 27.00
CA TYR A 397 7.40 9.65 28.21
C TYR A 397 5.88 9.68 28.06
N GLN A 398 5.17 9.11 29.05
CA GLN A 398 3.71 9.16 29.19
C GLN A 398 2.91 8.59 28.00
N SER A 399 3.47 7.63 27.27
CA SER A 399 2.80 7.04 26.13
C SER A 399 1.58 6.21 26.55
N VAL A 400 0.54 6.24 25.71
CA VAL A 400 -0.71 5.48 25.85
C VAL A 400 -0.88 4.58 24.63
N PHE A 401 -1.17 3.30 24.86
CA PHE A 401 -1.49 2.33 23.83
C PHE A 401 -2.81 1.65 24.20
N ARG A 402 -3.89 1.97 23.48
CA ARG A 402 -5.25 1.55 23.86
C ARG A 402 -6.16 1.16 22.71
N TYR A 403 -7.12 0.26 22.95
CA TYR A 403 -8.10 -0.11 21.93
C TYR A 403 -7.48 -0.50 20.58
N ASN A 404 -6.29 -1.09 20.59
CA ASN A 404 -5.65 -1.64 19.40
C ASN A 404 -5.86 -3.15 19.36
N ILE A 405 -5.77 -3.73 18.16
CA ILE A 405 -5.78 -5.17 17.93
C ILE A 405 -4.44 -5.55 17.29
N SER A 406 -3.72 -6.46 17.93
CA SER A 406 -2.50 -7.08 17.36
C SER A 406 -2.77 -8.55 17.14
N GLN A 407 -2.50 -9.03 15.92
CA GLN A 407 -2.73 -10.41 15.53
C GLN A 407 -1.46 -11.02 14.94
N ASN A 408 -0.91 -12.03 15.61
CA ASN A 408 0.25 -12.79 15.10
C ASN A 408 1.48 -11.93 14.79
N ASP A 409 1.65 -10.79 15.47
CA ASP A 409 2.95 -10.11 15.44
C ASP A 409 4.04 -11.01 16.05
N LEU A 410 5.23 -10.95 15.47
CA LEU A 410 6.32 -11.89 15.74
C LEU A 410 7.29 -11.34 16.80
N GLY A 411 8.36 -12.09 17.11
CA GLY A 411 9.45 -11.67 18.00
C GLY A 411 9.08 -11.55 19.49
N GLY A 412 8.14 -10.68 19.81
CA GLY A 412 7.45 -10.55 21.10
C GLY A 412 6.52 -9.33 21.09
N THR A 413 5.33 -9.45 21.65
CA THR A 413 4.25 -8.46 21.50
C THR A 413 4.66 -7.06 21.99
N LEU A 414 5.16 -6.97 23.23
CA LEU A 414 5.59 -5.73 23.85
C LEU A 414 7.11 -5.62 23.88
N ASN A 415 7.62 -4.46 23.44
CA ASN A 415 9.02 -4.10 23.48
C ASN A 415 9.20 -2.94 24.47
N LEU A 416 9.85 -3.20 25.60
CA LEU A 416 9.88 -2.31 26.75
C LEU A 416 11.30 -1.89 27.16
N PRO A 417 12.17 -1.39 26.26
CA PRO A 417 13.55 -1.07 26.59
C PRO A 417 13.68 0.20 27.45
N SER A 418 13.72 0.06 28.78
CA SER A 418 14.15 1.11 29.74
C SER A 418 13.39 2.47 29.69
N HIS A 419 12.16 2.51 29.18
CA HIS A 419 11.33 3.72 29.22
C HIS A 419 10.72 3.97 30.61
N PRO A 420 10.40 5.25 30.95
CA PRO A 420 9.91 5.64 32.28
C PRO A 420 8.50 5.16 32.61
N LEU A 421 7.54 5.23 31.68
CA LEU A 421 6.17 4.73 31.88
C LEU A 421 5.41 4.60 30.56
N ALA A 422 4.82 3.43 30.31
CA ALA A 422 3.81 3.19 29.28
C ALA A 422 2.46 2.77 29.91
N LYS A 423 1.34 3.32 29.41
CA LYS A 423 -0.01 2.90 29.80
C LYS A 423 -0.63 2.08 28.68
N ILE A 424 -0.84 0.79 28.93
CA ILE A 424 -1.27 -0.19 27.93
C ILE A 424 -2.62 -0.75 28.37
N TYR A 425 -3.72 -0.36 27.73
CA TYR A 425 -5.04 -0.81 28.18
C TYR A 425 -6.10 -1.01 27.12
N ASN A 426 -7.07 -1.90 27.38
CA ASN A 426 -8.18 -2.17 26.46
C ASN A 426 -7.73 -2.63 25.06
N ASN A 427 -6.59 -3.31 24.96
CA ASN A 427 -6.13 -3.89 23.70
C ASN A 427 -6.51 -5.38 23.61
N VAL A 428 -6.53 -5.91 22.39
CA VAL A 428 -6.51 -7.36 22.15
C VAL A 428 -5.16 -7.74 21.56
N PHE A 429 -4.46 -8.64 22.23
CA PHE A 429 -3.23 -9.25 21.74
C PHE A 429 -3.50 -10.72 21.44
N TYR A 430 -3.64 -11.06 20.16
CA TYR A 430 -3.77 -12.43 19.68
C TYR A 430 -2.39 -12.94 19.28
N ILE A 431 -1.81 -13.76 20.15
CA ILE A 431 -0.40 -14.13 20.13
C ILE A 431 -0.26 -15.54 19.57
N GLY A 432 0.40 -15.64 18.42
CA GLY A 432 0.70 -16.91 17.76
C GLY A 432 1.59 -17.85 18.60
N GLU A 433 1.71 -19.09 18.13
CA GLU A 433 2.53 -20.13 18.76
C GLU A 433 3.96 -19.65 19.02
N GLY A 434 4.49 -19.94 20.21
CA GLY A 434 5.88 -19.63 20.56
C GLY A 434 6.24 -18.15 20.82
N THR A 435 5.42 -17.17 20.40
CA THR A 435 5.74 -15.74 20.59
C THR A 435 5.54 -15.31 22.05
N PRO A 436 6.55 -14.68 22.71
CA PRO A 436 6.41 -14.21 24.09
C PRO A 436 5.61 -12.90 24.16
N PHE A 437 4.91 -12.66 25.28
CA PHE A 437 4.22 -11.38 25.48
C PHE A 437 5.18 -10.19 25.57
N ILE A 438 6.33 -10.33 26.23
CA ILE A 438 7.39 -9.32 26.27
C ILE A 438 8.58 -9.86 25.46
N ARG A 439 9.11 -9.08 24.51
CA ARG A 439 10.23 -9.53 23.66
C ARG A 439 11.51 -9.73 24.47
N ASN A 440 12.27 -10.78 24.13
CA ASN A 440 13.60 -11.00 24.70
C ASN A 440 14.55 -9.84 24.36
N GLY A 441 15.32 -9.36 25.34
CA GLY A 441 16.31 -8.29 25.14
C GLY A 441 15.75 -6.87 25.11
N MET A 442 14.45 -6.67 24.87
CA MET A 442 13.79 -5.37 24.83
C MET A 442 13.04 -5.10 26.14
N THR A 443 13.78 -4.89 27.23
CA THR A 443 13.24 -4.91 28.61
C THR A 443 13.80 -3.77 29.49
N GLY A 444 13.36 -3.70 30.75
CA GLY A 444 13.83 -2.71 31.74
C GLY A 444 12.91 -1.49 31.91
N GLY A 445 11.90 -1.36 31.07
CA GLY A 445 10.89 -0.29 31.12
C GLY A 445 9.86 -0.49 32.23
N THR A 446 8.95 0.47 32.34
CA THR A 446 7.85 0.45 33.33
C THR A 446 6.52 0.55 32.61
N ALA A 447 5.58 -0.34 32.88
CA ALA A 447 4.26 -0.27 32.27
C ALA A 447 3.12 -0.62 33.23
N THR A 448 1.98 0.02 33.01
CA THR A 448 0.68 -0.40 33.57
C THR A 448 -0.10 -1.10 32.47
N VAL A 449 -0.48 -2.36 32.70
CA VAL A 449 -1.19 -3.21 31.75
C VAL A 449 -2.57 -3.51 32.33
N GLU A 450 -3.61 -2.91 31.76
CA GLU A 450 -4.96 -2.97 32.33
C GLU A 450 -6.05 -3.27 31.30
N ASN A 451 -7.10 -4.02 31.63
CA ASN A 451 -8.21 -4.30 30.71
C ASN A 451 -7.82 -4.91 29.35
N ASN A 452 -6.66 -5.56 29.22
CA ASN A 452 -6.28 -6.18 27.95
C ASN A 452 -6.80 -7.62 27.88
N ILE A 453 -7.08 -8.10 26.67
CA ILE A 453 -7.24 -9.52 26.40
C ILE A 453 -5.93 -10.02 25.80
N ILE A 454 -5.21 -10.85 26.56
CA ILE A 454 -3.96 -11.47 26.16
C ILE A 454 -4.28 -12.93 25.83
N TYR A 455 -4.38 -13.21 24.52
CA TYR A 455 -4.87 -14.46 23.98
C TYR A 455 -3.69 -15.26 23.40
N ASN A 456 -3.31 -16.37 24.06
CA ASN A 456 -2.35 -17.31 23.49
C ASN A 456 -3.06 -18.28 22.54
N ALA A 457 -2.86 -18.11 21.23
CA ALA A 457 -3.47 -18.94 20.20
C ALA A 457 -2.80 -20.31 20.05
N GLY A 458 -1.56 -20.46 20.52
CA GLY A 458 -0.80 -21.70 20.46
C GLY A 458 -1.08 -22.68 21.59
N ALA A 459 -0.15 -23.62 21.80
CA ALA A 459 -0.15 -24.52 22.94
C ALA A 459 -0.08 -23.74 24.25
N LYS A 460 -0.77 -24.25 25.28
CA LYS A 460 -0.80 -23.65 26.60
C LYS A 460 0.62 -23.51 27.17
N LYS A 461 1.03 -22.28 27.50
CA LYS A 461 2.42 -21.99 27.93
C LYS A 461 2.51 -21.25 29.26
N THR A 462 3.68 -21.32 29.88
CA THR A 462 4.05 -20.46 31.00
C THR A 462 4.71 -19.20 30.46
N GLU A 463 4.34 -18.04 30.99
CA GLU A 463 4.84 -16.74 30.53
C GLU A 463 5.61 -16.02 31.64
N ASP A 464 6.68 -15.31 31.25
CA ASP A 464 7.37 -14.37 32.13
C ASP A 464 6.76 -12.98 31.97
N TRP A 465 5.75 -12.73 32.80
CA TRP A 465 4.97 -11.49 32.78
C TRP A 465 5.77 -10.25 33.23
N ILE A 466 6.94 -10.42 33.83
CA ILE A 466 7.75 -9.30 34.33
C ILE A 466 8.94 -9.07 33.43
N LYS A 467 9.69 -10.12 33.09
CA LYS A 467 10.81 -10.10 32.15
C LYS A 467 11.78 -8.93 32.34
N ASN A 468 12.23 -8.73 33.59
CA ASN A 468 13.12 -7.63 33.99
C ASN A 468 12.54 -6.21 33.81
N CYS A 469 11.22 -6.07 33.62
CA CYS A 469 10.51 -4.79 33.60
C CYS A 469 9.85 -4.50 34.96
N LYS A 470 9.34 -3.27 35.13
CA LYS A 470 8.51 -2.86 36.27
C LYS A 470 7.05 -2.82 35.83
N MET A 471 6.36 -3.95 35.98
CA MET A 471 5.01 -4.13 35.45
C MET A 471 3.97 -4.09 36.57
N THR A 472 2.87 -3.37 36.34
CA THR A 472 1.65 -3.47 37.15
C THR A 472 0.52 -3.99 36.28
N TYR A 473 -0.19 -5.01 36.75
CA TYR A 473 -1.30 -5.63 36.03
C TYR A 473 -2.62 -5.47 36.81
N SER A 474 -3.72 -5.17 36.12
CA SER A 474 -5.07 -5.13 36.71
C SER A 474 -6.15 -5.44 35.67
N ASN A 475 -7.13 -6.29 36.01
CA ASN A 475 -8.34 -6.51 35.20
C ASN A 475 -8.05 -7.01 33.77
N ASN A 476 -7.00 -7.82 33.56
CA ASN A 476 -6.75 -8.40 32.23
C ASN A 476 -7.32 -9.83 32.13
N ILE A 477 -7.58 -10.26 30.89
CA ILE A 477 -7.82 -11.66 30.55
C ILE A 477 -6.51 -12.30 30.08
N TYR A 478 -6.15 -13.44 30.66
CA TYR A 478 -4.97 -14.25 30.32
C TYR A 478 -5.44 -15.61 29.82
N TYR A 479 -5.78 -15.69 28.54
CA TYR A 479 -6.36 -16.91 27.99
C TYR A 479 -5.28 -17.89 27.53
N ASN A 480 -5.47 -19.16 27.89
CA ASN A 480 -4.61 -20.26 27.48
C ASN A 480 -3.13 -20.16 27.95
N TYR A 481 -2.94 -19.73 29.20
CA TYR A 481 -1.66 -19.74 29.92
C TYR A 481 -1.69 -20.65 31.17
N ASN A 482 -0.53 -21.15 31.59
CA ASN A 482 -0.37 -21.95 32.81
C ASN A 482 -0.28 -21.09 34.09
N ASN A 483 -0.03 -19.80 33.94
CA ASN A 483 0.17 -18.85 35.05
C ASN A 483 -0.37 -17.46 34.68
N THR A 484 -0.60 -16.64 35.69
CA THR A 484 -0.94 -15.22 35.57
C THR A 484 0.09 -14.38 36.32
N PRO A 485 0.24 -13.07 36.03
CA PRO A 485 0.96 -12.17 36.91
C PRO A 485 0.20 -11.94 38.21
N VAL A 486 0.77 -11.12 39.10
CA VAL A 486 0.04 -10.56 40.24
C VAL A 486 -0.96 -9.53 39.70
N ASP A 487 -2.18 -9.99 39.49
CA ASP A 487 -3.35 -9.21 39.08
C ASP A 487 -4.55 -9.73 39.89
N ALA A 488 -5.05 -8.91 40.82
CA ALA A 488 -6.11 -9.31 41.75
C ALA A 488 -7.47 -9.55 41.06
N ALA A 489 -7.64 -9.04 39.84
CA ALA A 489 -8.83 -9.17 39.01
C ALA A 489 -8.55 -9.97 37.74
N ALA A 490 -7.52 -10.83 37.74
CA ALA A 490 -7.19 -11.68 36.61
C ALA A 490 -8.36 -12.60 36.23
N ILE A 491 -8.63 -12.69 34.93
CA ILE A 491 -9.57 -13.65 34.37
C ILE A 491 -8.79 -14.61 33.46
N THR A 492 -9.02 -15.92 33.61
CA THR A 492 -8.36 -16.96 32.80
C THR A 492 -9.34 -17.74 31.92
N ALA A 493 -10.64 -17.46 32.04
CA ALA A 493 -11.68 -18.03 31.20
C ALA A 493 -11.55 -17.50 29.76
N ASP A 494 -12.10 -18.27 28.81
CA ASP A 494 -12.19 -17.87 27.40
C ASP A 494 -12.89 -16.50 27.27
N PRO A 495 -12.28 -15.50 26.60
CA PRO A 495 -12.93 -14.23 26.32
C PRO A 495 -14.17 -14.35 25.44
N LYS A 496 -14.41 -15.50 24.79
CA LYS A 496 -15.54 -15.76 23.89
C LYS A 496 -15.64 -14.72 22.78
N PHE A 497 -14.59 -14.64 21.98
CA PHE A 497 -14.63 -13.90 20.72
C PHE A 497 -15.51 -14.62 19.71
N VAL A 498 -16.08 -13.88 18.74
CA VAL A 498 -16.88 -14.45 17.65
C VAL A 498 -16.06 -15.43 16.81
N ASN A 499 -14.85 -15.01 16.40
CA ASN A 499 -13.91 -15.80 15.60
C ASN A 499 -12.49 -15.23 15.78
N PRO A 500 -11.80 -15.52 16.89
CA PRO A 500 -10.50 -14.90 17.18
C PRO A 500 -9.44 -15.32 16.16
N GLY A 501 -8.53 -14.41 15.80
CA GLY A 501 -7.51 -14.67 14.78
C GLY A 501 -7.98 -14.47 13.33
N SER A 502 -9.22 -14.00 13.11
CA SER A 502 -9.78 -13.78 11.77
C SER A 502 -9.60 -12.35 11.23
N GLY A 503 -8.72 -11.54 11.84
CA GLY A 503 -8.38 -10.24 11.29
C GLY A 503 -7.64 -10.38 9.95
N PRO A 504 -7.65 -9.34 9.08
CA PRO A 504 -6.97 -9.36 7.80
C PRO A 504 -5.49 -9.73 7.93
N THR A 505 -4.98 -10.52 7.00
CA THR A 505 -3.56 -10.93 6.99
C THR A 505 -2.72 -10.15 5.99
N GLN A 506 -3.37 -9.33 5.14
CA GLN A 506 -2.76 -8.54 4.08
C GLN A 506 -3.56 -7.23 3.91
N PRO A 507 -2.97 -6.16 3.37
CA PRO A 507 -3.70 -4.95 2.97
C PRO A 507 -4.80 -5.20 1.93
N LEU A 508 -5.77 -4.28 1.82
CA LEU A 508 -6.66 -4.23 0.66
C LEU A 508 -5.90 -3.83 -0.60
N THR A 509 -6.39 -4.24 -1.77
CA THR A 509 -5.92 -3.71 -3.06
C THR A 509 -6.01 -2.19 -3.06
N GLY A 510 -4.90 -1.52 -3.43
CA GLY A 510 -4.78 -0.07 -3.39
C GLY A 510 -4.45 0.50 -2.00
N GLY A 511 -4.19 -0.34 -0.99
CA GLY A 511 -3.63 0.08 0.28
C GLY A 511 -4.57 0.88 1.19
N LEU A 512 -5.88 0.68 1.02
CA LEU A 512 -6.89 1.26 1.91
C LEU A 512 -6.98 0.44 3.21
N VAL A 513 -7.32 1.12 4.31
CA VAL A 513 -7.64 0.43 5.55
C VAL A 513 -8.93 -0.38 5.41
N HIS A 514 -9.01 -1.45 6.19
CA HIS A 514 -10.19 -2.28 6.28
C HIS A 514 -11.29 -1.59 7.09
N SER A 515 -12.53 -1.87 6.70
CA SER A 515 -13.69 -1.50 7.49
C SER A 515 -13.73 -2.27 8.81
N GLY A 516 -14.39 -1.70 9.83
CA GLY A 516 -14.56 -2.35 11.14
C GLY A 516 -15.19 -3.75 11.10
N SER A 517 -15.94 -4.10 10.04
CA SER A 517 -16.51 -5.45 9.88
C SER A 517 -15.44 -6.53 9.63
N SER A 518 -14.32 -6.19 8.99
CA SER A 518 -13.21 -7.12 8.75
C SER A 518 -12.55 -7.63 10.04
N PHE A 519 -12.79 -6.95 11.16
CA PHE A 519 -12.28 -7.32 12.48
C PHE A 519 -13.38 -7.94 13.38
N SER A 520 -14.55 -8.29 12.82
CA SER A 520 -15.70 -8.75 13.62
C SER A 520 -15.43 -10.01 14.42
N GLY A 521 -14.43 -10.81 14.03
CA GLY A 521 -13.95 -11.94 14.82
C GLY A 521 -13.57 -11.59 16.25
N TYR A 522 -13.12 -10.35 16.50
CA TYR A 522 -12.74 -9.85 17.83
C TYR A 522 -13.89 -9.22 18.62
N LYS A 523 -15.12 -9.25 18.11
CA LYS A 523 -16.29 -8.88 18.92
C LYS A 523 -16.57 -9.96 19.96
N LEU A 524 -17.18 -9.56 21.07
CA LEU A 524 -17.46 -10.45 22.19
C LEU A 524 -18.84 -11.11 22.02
N LEU A 525 -18.92 -12.40 22.34
CA LEU A 525 -20.15 -13.16 22.43
C LEU A 525 -20.86 -12.95 23.77
N ALA A 526 -22.16 -13.23 23.81
CA ALA A 526 -22.99 -13.19 24.99
C ALA A 526 -22.45 -14.15 26.07
N GLY A 527 -22.34 -13.65 27.30
CA GLY A 527 -21.74 -14.40 28.40
C GLY A 527 -20.22 -14.49 28.34
N SER A 528 -19.56 -13.67 27.51
CA SER A 528 -18.13 -13.39 27.63
C SER A 528 -17.80 -12.84 29.02
N PRO A 529 -16.71 -13.29 29.67
CA PRO A 529 -16.27 -12.74 30.95
C PRO A 529 -15.66 -11.34 30.82
N ALA A 530 -15.43 -10.84 29.59
CA ALA A 530 -14.91 -9.51 29.34
C ALA A 530 -15.99 -8.40 29.46
N LEU A 531 -17.27 -8.76 29.28
CA LEU A 531 -18.38 -7.81 29.25
C LEU A 531 -18.58 -7.15 30.63
N GLY A 532 -18.46 -5.82 30.68
CA GLY A 532 -18.64 -4.99 31.89
C GLY A 532 -17.62 -5.23 33.00
N ALA A 533 -16.54 -5.96 32.74
CA ALA A 533 -15.54 -6.36 33.74
C ALA A 533 -14.31 -5.43 33.80
N GLY A 534 -14.21 -4.47 32.87
CA GLY A 534 -13.08 -3.56 32.78
C GLY A 534 -13.10 -2.47 33.85
N LYS A 535 -11.90 -2.02 34.21
CA LYS A 535 -11.66 -0.86 35.07
C LYS A 535 -11.81 0.43 34.26
N VAL A 536 -12.67 1.35 34.69
CA VAL A 536 -12.84 2.65 34.00
C VAL A 536 -11.55 3.47 34.07
N GLN A 537 -11.02 3.86 32.91
CA GLN A 537 -9.86 4.75 32.77
C GLN A 537 -10.30 6.20 32.59
N ALA A 538 -9.57 7.14 33.20
CA ALA A 538 -9.72 8.56 32.88
C ALA A 538 -9.18 8.84 31.46
N ASP A 539 -9.77 9.82 30.77
CA ASP A 539 -9.37 10.26 29.42
C ASP A 539 -9.28 9.12 28.40
N ASN A 540 -10.15 8.11 28.50
CA ASN A 540 -10.13 6.86 27.73
C ASN A 540 -10.42 6.99 26.21
N GLY A 541 -10.51 8.21 25.67
CA GLY A 541 -10.73 8.48 24.24
C GLY A 541 -12.18 8.46 23.80
N GLY A 542 -13.11 8.01 24.65
CA GLY A 542 -14.55 8.04 24.39
C GLY A 542 -15.09 6.98 23.43
N ARG A 543 -14.23 6.23 22.71
CA ARG A 543 -14.61 5.16 21.77
C ARG A 543 -13.72 3.93 21.85
N ASP A 544 -14.25 2.81 21.36
CA ASP A 544 -13.51 1.55 21.14
C ASP A 544 -12.99 1.43 19.69
N PHE A 545 -12.34 0.29 19.36
CA PHE A 545 -11.81 0.00 18.03
C PHE A 545 -12.90 0.01 16.94
N PHE A 546 -14.13 -0.40 17.27
CA PHE A 546 -15.25 -0.49 16.35
C PHE A 546 -16.10 0.79 16.29
N GLY A 547 -15.64 1.87 16.93
CA GLY A 547 -16.31 3.17 16.97
C GLY A 547 -17.48 3.28 17.95
N ASN A 548 -17.76 2.25 18.76
CA ASN A 548 -18.77 2.29 19.81
C ASN A 548 -18.40 3.34 20.87
N THR A 549 -19.38 4.03 21.42
CA THR A 549 -19.15 4.99 22.52
C THR A 549 -18.98 4.26 23.84
N LEU A 550 -17.99 4.69 24.64
CA LEU A 550 -17.72 4.12 25.96
C LEU A 550 -18.83 4.47 26.96
N GLY A 551 -19.32 3.44 27.68
CA GLY A 551 -20.33 3.57 28.72
C GLY A 551 -19.76 3.91 30.11
N THR A 552 -20.63 3.89 31.14
CA THR A 552 -20.21 3.99 32.55
C THR A 552 -19.57 2.72 33.08
N THR A 553 -19.84 1.60 32.42
CA THR A 553 -19.16 0.31 32.57
C THR A 553 -18.38 0.07 31.29
N VAL A 554 -17.15 -0.43 31.40
CA VAL A 554 -16.30 -0.72 30.25
C VAL A 554 -16.01 -2.21 30.17
N ASN A 555 -15.84 -2.71 28.96
CA ASN A 555 -15.43 -4.08 28.72
C ASN A 555 -13.90 -4.21 28.90
N ILE A 556 -13.42 -5.45 29.00
CA ILE A 556 -12.00 -5.80 28.83
C ILE A 556 -11.79 -6.02 27.32
N GLY A 557 -10.68 -5.51 26.77
CA GLY A 557 -10.33 -5.60 25.35
C GLY A 557 -10.81 -4.41 24.53
N ALA A 558 -10.86 -4.61 23.21
CA ALA A 558 -11.05 -3.54 22.22
C ALA A 558 -12.50 -3.35 21.74
N TYR A 559 -13.47 -4.08 22.30
CA TYR A 559 -14.89 -4.05 21.93
C TYR A 559 -15.79 -3.71 23.12
N GLU A 560 -16.56 -2.63 22.99
CA GLU A 560 -17.44 -2.04 24.01
C GLU A 560 -18.94 -2.25 23.71
N GLY A 561 -19.25 -2.96 22.63
CA GLY A 561 -20.62 -3.34 22.33
C GLY A 561 -21.17 -4.41 23.28
N ALA A 562 -22.46 -4.70 23.11
CA ALA A 562 -23.11 -5.80 23.82
C ALA A 562 -22.60 -7.15 23.33
N GLY A 563 -22.64 -8.17 24.21
CA GLY A 563 -22.33 -9.53 23.81
C GLY A 563 -23.27 -10.03 22.72
N LEU A 564 -22.70 -10.44 21.58
CA LEU A 564 -23.44 -10.96 20.44
C LEU A 564 -23.93 -12.38 20.72
N SER A 565 -25.12 -12.76 20.26
CA SER A 565 -25.51 -14.17 20.30
C SER A 565 -24.49 -15.01 19.53
N GLU A 566 -24.08 -16.16 20.08
CA GLU A 566 -23.37 -17.18 19.30
C GLU A 566 -24.18 -17.44 18.04
N ALA A 567 -23.56 -17.23 16.87
CA ALA A 567 -24.13 -17.70 15.63
C ALA A 567 -24.27 -19.22 15.77
N PRO A 568 -25.38 -19.84 15.33
CA PRO A 568 -25.50 -21.28 15.35
C PRO A 568 -24.29 -21.89 14.62
N GLU A 569 -23.70 -22.93 15.20
CA GLU A 569 -22.57 -23.64 14.61
C GLU A 569 -22.92 -24.00 13.16
N MET A 570 -22.14 -23.48 12.22
CA MET A 570 -22.37 -23.75 10.81
C MET A 570 -22.21 -25.24 10.57
N THR A 571 -23.16 -25.85 9.86
CA THR A 571 -22.96 -27.19 9.31
C THR A 571 -21.76 -27.17 8.35
N LYS A 572 -21.13 -28.32 8.09
CA LYS A 572 -20.02 -28.39 7.14
C LYS A 572 -20.41 -27.91 5.73
N ILE A 573 -21.68 -28.06 5.36
CA ILE A 573 -22.25 -27.52 4.11
C ILE A 573 -22.31 -26.00 4.18
N GLN A 574 -22.81 -25.42 5.27
CA GLN A 574 -22.81 -23.97 5.48
C GLN A 574 -21.39 -23.39 5.50
N SER A 575 -20.41 -24.09 6.08
CA SER A 575 -19.00 -23.68 6.02
C SER A 575 -18.45 -23.71 4.59
N PHE A 576 -18.80 -24.72 3.78
CA PHE A 576 -18.43 -24.78 2.36
C PHE A 576 -19.05 -23.61 1.57
N VAL A 577 -20.34 -23.34 1.77
CA VAL A 577 -21.04 -22.21 1.14
C VAL A 577 -20.47 -20.87 1.60
N SER A 578 -20.16 -20.73 2.90
CA SER A 578 -19.55 -19.52 3.45
C SER A 578 -18.22 -19.22 2.77
N ARG A 579 -17.34 -20.22 2.58
CA ARG A 579 -16.08 -20.04 1.86
C ARG A 579 -16.28 -19.58 0.42
N LEU A 580 -17.32 -20.08 -0.27
CA LEU A 580 -17.64 -19.61 -1.62
C LEU A 580 -18.01 -18.12 -1.63
N TYR A 581 -18.78 -17.65 -0.66
CA TYR A 581 -19.11 -16.23 -0.54
C TYR A 581 -17.87 -15.39 -0.18
N THR A 582 -17.08 -15.82 0.82
CA THR A 582 -15.98 -15.01 1.33
C THR A 582 -14.78 -14.99 0.38
N GLU A 583 -14.33 -16.14 -0.11
CA GLU A 583 -13.13 -16.25 -0.94
C GLU A 583 -13.41 -15.85 -2.40
N VAL A 584 -14.54 -16.28 -2.95
CA VAL A 584 -14.89 -16.00 -4.35
C VAL A 584 -15.54 -14.63 -4.48
N LEU A 585 -16.49 -14.24 -3.62
CA LEU A 585 -17.21 -12.97 -3.79
C LEU A 585 -16.69 -11.83 -2.90
N GLY A 586 -15.84 -12.11 -1.91
CA GLY A 586 -15.28 -11.08 -1.02
C GLY A 586 -16.30 -10.53 -0.02
N ARG A 587 -17.36 -11.27 0.29
CA ARG A 587 -18.41 -10.85 1.23
C ARG A 587 -19.01 -12.03 1.99
N ASP A 588 -19.71 -11.74 3.08
CA ASP A 588 -20.47 -12.76 3.81
C ASP A 588 -21.72 -13.19 3.03
N ALA A 589 -22.14 -14.43 3.26
CA ALA A 589 -23.40 -14.94 2.76
C ALA A 589 -24.58 -14.25 3.46
N GLU A 590 -25.56 -13.79 2.70
CA GLU A 590 -26.86 -13.42 3.26
C GLU A 590 -27.60 -14.68 3.75
N GLU A 591 -28.46 -14.55 4.76
CA GLU A 591 -29.16 -15.70 5.37
C GLU A 591 -29.97 -16.50 4.32
N GLU A 592 -30.66 -15.79 3.42
CA GLU A 592 -31.43 -16.40 2.34
C GLU A 592 -30.53 -17.16 1.34
N GLY A 593 -29.38 -16.59 0.98
CA GLY A 593 -28.40 -17.22 0.10
C GLY A 593 -27.77 -18.46 0.72
N MET A 594 -27.41 -18.39 2.01
CA MET A 594 -26.88 -19.53 2.76
C MET A 594 -27.88 -20.69 2.80
N GLN A 595 -29.15 -20.41 3.17
CA GLN A 595 -30.20 -21.43 3.22
C GLN A 595 -30.50 -22.05 1.85
N TYR A 596 -30.46 -21.23 0.80
CA TYR A 596 -30.69 -21.69 -0.57
C TYR A 596 -29.65 -22.74 -1.00
N TYR A 597 -28.35 -22.42 -0.89
CA TYR A 597 -27.30 -23.36 -1.30
C TYR A 597 -27.18 -24.56 -0.35
N ASP A 598 -27.31 -24.36 0.96
CA ASP A 598 -27.31 -25.46 1.94
C ASP A 598 -28.40 -26.50 1.63
N GLY A 599 -29.63 -26.05 1.33
CA GLY A 599 -30.73 -26.92 0.96
C GLY A 599 -30.52 -27.66 -0.37
N LEU A 600 -29.91 -27.02 -1.36
CA LEU A 600 -29.63 -27.64 -2.66
C LEU A 600 -28.50 -28.68 -2.58
N LEU A 601 -27.45 -28.40 -1.82
CA LEU A 601 -26.35 -29.34 -1.59
C LEU A 601 -26.80 -30.51 -0.73
N THR A 602 -27.55 -30.26 0.35
CA THR A 602 -28.08 -31.31 1.25
C THR A 602 -29.01 -32.27 0.50
N SER A 603 -29.83 -31.75 -0.42
CA SER A 603 -30.73 -32.58 -1.23
C SER A 603 -30.07 -33.23 -2.44
N GLY A 604 -28.79 -32.93 -2.72
CA GLY A 604 -28.06 -33.40 -3.90
C GLY A 604 -28.61 -32.84 -5.23
N LYS A 605 -29.40 -31.76 -5.19
CA LYS A 605 -29.91 -31.08 -6.39
C LYS A 605 -28.83 -30.27 -7.11
N LEU A 606 -27.84 -29.79 -6.34
CA LEU A 606 -26.58 -29.30 -6.87
C LEU A 606 -25.45 -30.12 -6.28
N THR A 607 -24.40 -30.30 -7.07
CA THR A 607 -23.12 -30.82 -6.61
C THR A 607 -22.24 -29.68 -6.09
N GLY A 608 -21.14 -30.02 -5.41
CA GLY A 608 -20.10 -29.06 -5.02
C GLY A 608 -19.54 -28.33 -6.24
N ALA A 609 -19.23 -29.07 -7.32
CA ALA A 609 -18.73 -28.54 -8.58
C ALA A 609 -19.75 -27.61 -9.27
N ASP A 610 -21.03 -27.97 -9.31
CA ASP A 610 -22.09 -27.10 -9.88
C ASP A 610 -22.22 -25.79 -9.09
N THR A 611 -22.15 -25.89 -7.76
CA THR A 611 -22.27 -24.73 -6.87
C THR A 611 -21.05 -23.83 -7.04
N ALA A 612 -19.83 -24.37 -6.95
CA ALA A 612 -18.60 -23.62 -7.14
C ALA A 612 -18.54 -22.95 -8.51
N LYS A 613 -18.94 -23.66 -9.58
CA LYS A 613 -19.08 -23.08 -10.93
C LYS A 613 -19.95 -21.83 -10.94
N GLY A 614 -21.10 -21.87 -10.25
CA GLY A 614 -22.02 -20.75 -10.15
C GLY A 614 -21.37 -19.49 -9.57
N PHE A 615 -20.41 -19.64 -8.65
CA PHE A 615 -19.67 -18.54 -8.03
C PHE A 615 -18.49 -18.07 -8.90
N PHE A 616 -17.59 -18.98 -9.29
CA PHE A 616 -16.38 -18.68 -10.06
C PHE A 616 -16.65 -18.15 -11.47
N PHE A 617 -17.84 -18.41 -12.02
CA PHE A 617 -18.24 -17.94 -13.34
C PHE A 617 -19.48 -17.05 -13.27
N SER A 618 -19.71 -16.40 -12.12
CA SER A 618 -20.68 -15.30 -11.96
C SER A 618 -20.12 -13.99 -12.50
N ASP A 619 -21.00 -13.06 -12.87
CA ASP A 619 -20.59 -11.70 -13.24
C ASP A 619 -19.94 -10.98 -12.06
N GLU A 620 -20.40 -11.25 -10.84
CA GLU A 620 -19.84 -10.71 -9.60
C GLU A 620 -18.35 -11.07 -9.45
N PHE A 621 -17.99 -12.33 -9.69
CA PHE A 621 -16.59 -12.74 -9.66
C PHE A 621 -15.79 -12.18 -10.84
N ARG A 622 -16.34 -12.20 -12.06
CA ARG A 622 -15.65 -11.65 -13.25
C ARG A 622 -15.29 -10.17 -13.08
N ASN A 623 -16.15 -9.40 -12.41
CA ASN A 623 -15.93 -7.97 -12.15
C ASN A 623 -14.77 -7.68 -11.18
N ARG A 624 -14.25 -8.69 -10.47
CA ARG A 624 -13.03 -8.55 -9.65
C ARG A 624 -11.76 -8.42 -10.48
N ASN A 625 -11.80 -8.76 -11.78
CA ASN A 625 -10.69 -8.61 -12.74
C ASN A 625 -9.34 -9.15 -12.22
N LEU A 626 -9.37 -10.33 -11.59
CA LEU A 626 -8.19 -10.94 -10.96
C LEU A 626 -7.13 -11.34 -11.99
N SER A 627 -5.84 -11.25 -11.62
CA SER A 627 -4.73 -11.88 -12.35
C SER A 627 -4.85 -13.41 -12.34
N ASN A 628 -4.06 -14.11 -13.16
CA ASN A 628 -4.05 -15.57 -13.19
C ASN A 628 -3.56 -16.17 -11.86
N GLU A 629 -2.57 -15.54 -11.24
CA GLU A 629 -2.05 -15.91 -9.92
C GLU A 629 -3.13 -15.74 -8.85
N ALA A 630 -3.76 -14.57 -8.76
CA ALA A 630 -4.82 -14.32 -7.78
C ALA A 630 -6.05 -15.22 -8.00
N TYR A 631 -6.41 -15.51 -9.25
CA TYR A 631 -7.47 -16.48 -9.56
C TYR A 631 -7.14 -17.88 -9.04
N THR A 632 -5.92 -18.34 -9.27
CA THR A 632 -5.44 -19.66 -8.82
C THR A 632 -5.40 -19.74 -7.30
N GLU A 633 -4.99 -18.67 -6.63
CA GLU A 633 -4.98 -18.59 -5.16
C GLU A 633 -6.40 -18.70 -4.58
N VAL A 634 -7.38 -18.01 -5.19
CA VAL A 634 -8.79 -18.14 -4.78
C VAL A 634 -9.29 -19.57 -4.97
N LEU A 635 -8.88 -20.28 -6.03
CA LEU A 635 -9.23 -21.71 -6.20
C LEU A 635 -8.67 -22.57 -5.07
N TYR A 636 -7.40 -22.37 -4.68
CA TYR A 636 -6.78 -23.09 -3.56
C TYR A 636 -7.52 -22.83 -2.24
N ARG A 637 -7.71 -21.57 -1.86
CA ARG A 637 -8.40 -21.22 -0.59
C ARG A 637 -9.83 -21.73 -0.54
N THR A 638 -10.54 -21.64 -1.66
CA THR A 638 -11.96 -22.01 -1.72
C THR A 638 -12.17 -23.51 -1.78
N LEU A 639 -11.47 -24.19 -2.69
CA LEU A 639 -11.70 -25.58 -3.04
C LEU A 639 -10.77 -26.54 -2.28
N MET A 640 -9.59 -26.10 -1.86
CA MET A 640 -8.65 -26.93 -1.08
C MET A 640 -8.59 -26.52 0.41
N GLY A 641 -9.11 -25.34 0.76
CA GLY A 641 -9.13 -24.85 2.14
C GLY A 641 -7.74 -24.47 2.68
N ARG A 642 -6.79 -24.17 1.80
CA ARG A 642 -5.41 -23.77 2.10
C ARG A 642 -4.86 -22.84 1.02
N ASP A 643 -3.76 -22.16 1.31
CA ASP A 643 -2.99 -21.43 0.30
C ASP A 643 -2.27 -22.39 -0.67
N SER A 644 -1.89 -21.86 -1.83
CA SER A 644 -1.06 -22.59 -2.79
C SER A 644 0.37 -22.82 -2.27
N ASP A 645 1.01 -23.89 -2.73
CA ASP A 645 2.46 -24.04 -2.65
C ASP A 645 3.13 -23.58 -3.96
N THR A 646 4.44 -23.31 -3.92
CA THR A 646 5.18 -22.74 -5.06
C THR A 646 5.05 -23.58 -6.32
N ASP A 647 5.23 -24.90 -6.21
CA ASP A 647 5.19 -25.82 -7.34
C ASP A 647 3.76 -25.92 -7.92
N GLY A 648 2.75 -25.97 -7.04
CA GLY A 648 1.35 -26.02 -7.42
C GLY A 648 0.85 -24.73 -8.08
N MET A 649 1.33 -23.56 -7.65
CA MET A 649 1.05 -22.28 -8.30
C MET A 649 1.71 -22.22 -9.69
N GLU A 650 3.01 -22.53 -9.77
CA GLU A 650 3.77 -22.54 -11.03
C GLU A 650 3.14 -23.48 -12.06
N TYR A 651 2.70 -24.66 -11.62
CA TYR A 651 2.01 -25.64 -12.46
C TYR A 651 0.77 -25.05 -13.15
N TRP A 652 -0.13 -24.40 -12.41
CA TRP A 652 -1.37 -23.85 -12.98
C TRP A 652 -1.13 -22.57 -13.79
N LEU A 653 -0.20 -21.72 -13.37
CA LEU A 653 0.20 -20.53 -14.12
C LEU A 653 0.75 -20.89 -15.49
N ASN A 654 1.52 -21.97 -15.60
CA ASN A 654 2.01 -22.45 -16.89
C ASN A 654 0.88 -22.73 -17.89
N TYR A 655 -0.28 -23.22 -17.46
CA TYR A 655 -1.44 -23.38 -18.34
C TYR A 655 -2.10 -22.04 -18.68
N LEU A 656 -2.42 -21.23 -17.66
CA LEU A 656 -3.16 -19.97 -17.84
C LEU A 656 -2.38 -18.95 -18.67
N ASP A 657 -1.08 -18.80 -18.42
CA ASP A 657 -0.24 -17.84 -19.12
C ASP A 657 0.06 -18.28 -20.56
N ASN A 658 -0.10 -19.58 -20.86
CA ASN A 658 -0.06 -20.12 -22.21
C ASN A 658 -1.44 -20.25 -22.87
N GLY A 659 -2.47 -19.55 -22.38
CA GLY A 659 -3.75 -19.37 -23.06
C GLY A 659 -4.77 -20.48 -22.84
N VAL A 660 -4.49 -21.42 -21.92
CA VAL A 660 -5.49 -22.40 -21.47
C VAL A 660 -6.49 -21.72 -20.54
N THR A 661 -7.75 -22.15 -20.61
CA THR A 661 -8.85 -21.42 -19.97
C THR A 661 -8.88 -21.58 -18.45
N ARG A 662 -9.50 -20.60 -17.78
CA ARG A 662 -9.78 -20.67 -16.34
C ARG A 662 -10.72 -21.81 -16.00
N GLU A 663 -11.62 -22.18 -16.91
CA GLU A 663 -12.50 -23.34 -16.84
C GLU A 663 -11.72 -24.65 -16.76
N PHE A 664 -10.66 -24.80 -17.55
CA PHE A 664 -9.79 -25.98 -17.51
C PHE A 664 -9.11 -26.12 -16.15
N VAL A 665 -8.52 -25.03 -15.65
CA VAL A 665 -7.89 -25.01 -14.32
C VAL A 665 -8.92 -25.29 -13.24
N PHE A 666 -10.08 -24.63 -13.27
CA PHE A 666 -11.18 -24.89 -12.34
C PHE A 666 -11.57 -26.38 -12.30
N ARG A 667 -11.71 -27.03 -13.46
CA ARG A 667 -11.97 -28.46 -13.56
C ARG A 667 -10.90 -29.28 -12.83
N GLY A 668 -9.63 -28.94 -13.02
CA GLY A 668 -8.50 -29.59 -12.33
C GLY A 668 -8.65 -29.58 -10.80
N PHE A 669 -9.16 -28.48 -10.23
CA PHE A 669 -9.45 -28.39 -8.80
C PHE A 669 -10.68 -29.21 -8.41
N VAL A 670 -11.83 -29.01 -9.07
CA VAL A 670 -13.07 -29.70 -8.69
C VAL A 670 -13.07 -31.21 -9.00
N GLU A 671 -12.12 -31.67 -9.83
CA GLU A 671 -11.93 -33.10 -10.09
C GLU A 671 -10.78 -33.73 -9.29
N SER A 672 -10.08 -32.95 -8.44
CA SER A 672 -8.95 -33.43 -7.65
C SER A 672 -9.36 -34.39 -6.52
N MET A 673 -8.40 -35.17 -6.03
CA MET A 673 -8.62 -36.03 -4.86
C MET A 673 -8.86 -35.21 -3.59
N GLU A 674 -8.12 -34.11 -3.41
CA GLU A 674 -8.25 -33.22 -2.25
C GLU A 674 -9.64 -32.60 -2.16
N TYR A 675 -10.19 -32.12 -3.29
CA TYR A 675 -11.55 -31.62 -3.34
C TYR A 675 -12.59 -32.72 -3.10
N THR A 676 -12.30 -33.95 -3.56
CA THR A 676 -13.15 -35.12 -3.30
C THR A 676 -13.25 -35.40 -1.79
N GLU A 677 -12.13 -35.30 -1.06
CA GLU A 677 -12.09 -35.47 0.39
C GLU A 677 -12.88 -34.37 1.11
N ILE A 678 -12.72 -33.11 0.70
CA ILE A 678 -13.47 -31.97 1.26
C ILE A 678 -14.98 -32.14 1.05
N CYS A 679 -15.39 -32.55 -0.16
CA CYS A 679 -16.80 -32.82 -0.44
C CYS A 679 -17.33 -33.98 0.40
N SER A 680 -16.58 -35.07 0.51
CA SER A 680 -16.95 -36.22 1.32
C SER A 680 -17.07 -35.87 2.80
N ASP A 681 -16.15 -35.06 3.33
CA ASP A 681 -16.16 -34.64 4.73
C ASP A 681 -17.39 -33.78 5.06
N ALA A 682 -17.79 -32.92 4.12
CA ALA A 682 -19.00 -32.11 4.21
C ALA A 682 -20.31 -32.85 3.89
N GLY A 683 -20.23 -34.10 3.41
CA GLY A 683 -21.40 -34.88 2.99
C GLY A 683 -22.06 -34.39 1.71
N ILE A 684 -21.34 -33.65 0.85
CA ILE A 684 -21.83 -33.14 -0.42
C ILE A 684 -21.39 -34.03 -1.59
N VAL A 685 -22.24 -34.16 -2.61
CA VAL A 685 -21.86 -34.82 -3.86
C VAL A 685 -20.88 -33.91 -4.59
N ARG A 686 -19.66 -34.39 -4.85
CA ARG A 686 -18.60 -33.61 -5.49
C ARG A 686 -19.00 -33.05 -6.85
N GLY A 687 -19.54 -33.89 -7.74
CA GLY A 687 -19.82 -33.54 -9.14
C GLY A 687 -18.61 -33.60 -10.05
N ASP A 688 -18.77 -33.13 -11.28
CA ASP A 688 -17.72 -32.98 -12.30
C ASP A 688 -17.92 -31.65 -13.06
N TYR A 689 -16.97 -31.30 -13.92
CA TYR A 689 -17.09 -30.13 -14.77
C TYR A 689 -16.81 -30.48 -16.22
N ALA A 690 -17.88 -30.56 -17.01
CA ALA A 690 -17.75 -30.75 -18.45
C ALA A 690 -17.15 -29.50 -19.10
N LEU A 691 -16.04 -29.67 -19.79
CA LEU A 691 -15.39 -28.64 -20.59
C LEU A 691 -15.88 -28.71 -22.05
N PRO A 692 -16.75 -27.79 -22.50
CA PRO A 692 -17.09 -27.70 -23.91
C PRO A 692 -15.92 -27.06 -24.70
N GLY A 693 -15.83 -27.38 -25.98
CA GLY A 693 -14.85 -26.80 -26.90
C GLY A 693 -13.55 -27.60 -27.01
N TYR A 694 -12.90 -27.50 -28.16
CA TYR A 694 -11.65 -28.19 -28.46
C TYR A 694 -10.46 -27.60 -27.68
N VAL A 695 -10.49 -26.29 -27.38
CA VAL A 695 -9.43 -25.63 -26.59
C VAL A 695 -9.22 -26.22 -25.19
N ASN A 696 -10.25 -26.86 -24.66
CA ASN A 696 -10.25 -27.39 -23.30
C ASN A 696 -10.01 -28.90 -23.23
N GLN A 697 -10.11 -29.60 -24.37
CA GLN A 697 -9.95 -31.05 -24.45
C GLN A 697 -8.49 -31.47 -24.65
N LYS A 698 -7.68 -30.60 -25.26
CA LYS A 698 -6.24 -30.78 -25.47
C LYS A 698 -5.50 -29.49 -25.09
N PRO A 699 -5.23 -29.25 -23.79
CA PRO A 699 -4.63 -27.99 -23.34
C PRO A 699 -3.25 -27.73 -23.96
N GLU A 700 -2.46 -28.78 -24.19
CA GLU A 700 -1.13 -28.65 -24.81
C GLU A 700 -1.24 -28.14 -26.26
N LEU A 701 -2.28 -28.57 -26.98
CA LEU A 701 -2.58 -28.04 -28.31
C LEU A 701 -2.96 -26.57 -28.27
N THR A 702 -3.74 -26.15 -27.27
CA THR A 702 -4.08 -24.74 -27.06
C THR A 702 -2.84 -23.90 -26.78
N MET A 703 -1.93 -24.41 -25.94
CA MET A 703 -0.65 -23.75 -25.67
C MET A 703 0.20 -23.62 -26.94
N PHE A 704 0.26 -24.67 -27.77
CA PHE A 704 0.93 -24.63 -29.07
C PHE A 704 0.34 -23.57 -30.00
N VAL A 705 -0.98 -23.52 -30.16
CA VAL A 705 -1.64 -22.51 -31.02
C VAL A 705 -1.44 -21.10 -30.47
N ASN A 706 -1.58 -20.91 -29.15
CA ASN A 706 -1.33 -19.63 -28.49
C ASN A 706 0.12 -19.14 -28.75
N ARG A 707 1.09 -20.05 -28.69
CA ARG A 707 2.48 -19.78 -29.06
C ARG A 707 2.60 -19.29 -30.51
N LEU A 708 1.85 -19.85 -31.45
CA LEU A 708 1.88 -19.38 -32.85
C LEU A 708 1.35 -17.95 -32.98
N TYR A 709 0.25 -17.60 -32.31
CA TYR A 709 -0.22 -16.20 -32.26
C TYR A 709 0.84 -15.27 -31.67
N ALA A 710 1.43 -15.63 -30.53
CA ALA A 710 2.42 -14.81 -29.86
C ALA A 710 3.70 -14.61 -30.69
N LYS A 711 4.26 -15.70 -31.24
CA LYS A 711 5.56 -15.65 -31.93
C LYS A 711 5.46 -15.22 -33.40
N ALA A 712 4.44 -15.65 -34.13
CA ALA A 712 4.26 -15.25 -35.52
C ALA A 712 3.56 -13.88 -35.64
N LEU A 713 2.48 -13.67 -34.89
CA LEU A 713 1.62 -12.48 -35.01
C LEU A 713 1.93 -11.40 -33.98
N GLY A 714 2.61 -11.71 -32.86
CA GLY A 714 2.99 -10.71 -31.87
C GLY A 714 1.80 -10.19 -31.07
N ARG A 715 0.75 -11.00 -30.92
CA ARG A 715 -0.47 -10.67 -30.18
C ARG A 715 -1.02 -11.88 -29.46
N THR A 716 -1.92 -11.63 -28.52
CA THR A 716 -2.75 -12.66 -27.91
C THR A 716 -3.85 -13.11 -28.88
N PRO A 717 -4.24 -14.39 -28.81
CA PRO A 717 -5.31 -14.91 -29.65
C PRO A 717 -6.70 -14.48 -29.17
N GLU A 718 -7.63 -14.41 -30.10
CA GLU A 718 -9.06 -14.40 -29.81
C GLU A 718 -9.59 -15.82 -29.55
N GLU A 719 -10.62 -15.95 -28.69
CA GLU A 719 -11.22 -17.24 -28.29
C GLU A 719 -11.64 -18.10 -29.50
N GLY A 720 -12.33 -17.49 -30.48
CA GLY A 720 -12.77 -18.19 -31.69
C GLY A 720 -11.61 -18.68 -32.57
N GLY A 721 -10.45 -18.02 -32.49
CA GLY A 721 -9.24 -18.38 -33.23
C GLY A 721 -8.54 -19.60 -32.64
N LEU A 722 -8.40 -19.63 -31.30
CA LEU A 722 -7.92 -20.82 -30.59
C LEU A 722 -8.83 -22.01 -30.86
N GLU A 723 -10.16 -21.83 -30.73
CA GLU A 723 -11.14 -22.90 -30.95
C GLU A 723 -11.12 -23.43 -32.37
N TYR A 724 -10.96 -22.54 -33.37
CA TYR A 724 -10.79 -22.96 -34.75
C TYR A 724 -9.57 -23.87 -34.93
N TYR A 725 -8.37 -23.41 -34.57
CA TYR A 725 -7.15 -24.19 -34.80
C TYR A 725 -7.08 -25.45 -33.92
N ALA A 726 -7.54 -25.37 -32.67
CA ALA A 726 -7.63 -26.54 -31.80
C ALA A 726 -8.54 -27.62 -32.42
N ARG A 727 -9.67 -27.22 -33.01
CA ARG A 727 -10.55 -28.15 -33.73
C ARG A 727 -9.90 -28.70 -35.00
N GLU A 728 -9.36 -27.84 -35.87
CA GLU A 728 -8.79 -28.27 -37.14
C GLU A 728 -7.63 -29.25 -36.95
N ILE A 729 -6.78 -29.02 -35.94
CA ILE A 729 -5.67 -29.93 -35.61
C ILE A 729 -6.19 -31.19 -34.91
N SER A 730 -7.14 -31.07 -33.99
CA SER A 730 -7.70 -32.24 -33.30
C SER A 730 -8.46 -33.20 -34.21
N GLU A 731 -9.02 -32.70 -35.31
CA GLU A 731 -9.76 -33.49 -36.30
C GLU A 731 -8.91 -33.87 -37.51
N ASP A 732 -7.59 -33.78 -37.39
CA ASP A 732 -6.58 -34.13 -38.39
C ASP A 732 -6.79 -33.44 -39.76
N ARG A 733 -7.47 -32.28 -39.77
CA ARG A 733 -7.71 -31.48 -41.00
C ARG A 733 -6.53 -30.58 -41.34
N VAL A 734 -5.78 -30.17 -40.32
CA VAL A 734 -4.59 -29.34 -40.43
C VAL A 734 -3.52 -29.93 -39.52
N THR A 735 -2.33 -30.22 -40.02
CA THR A 735 -1.21 -30.64 -39.16
C THR A 735 -0.68 -29.47 -38.33
N PRO A 736 -0.03 -29.68 -37.18
CA PRO A 736 0.61 -28.61 -36.41
C PRO A 736 1.57 -27.76 -37.25
N VAL A 737 2.34 -28.41 -38.14
CA VAL A 737 3.20 -27.73 -39.13
C VAL A 737 2.39 -26.85 -40.09
N GLN A 738 1.31 -27.38 -40.67
CA GLN A 738 0.43 -26.62 -41.55
C GLN A 738 -0.24 -25.45 -40.83
N ALA A 739 -0.59 -25.61 -39.55
CA ALA A 739 -1.11 -24.53 -38.73
C ALA A 739 -0.07 -23.41 -38.62
N ALA A 740 1.17 -23.70 -38.21
CA ALA A 740 2.24 -22.71 -38.13
C ALA A 740 2.50 -22.01 -39.47
N GLN A 741 2.44 -22.74 -40.58
CA GLN A 741 2.53 -22.18 -41.93
C GLN A 741 1.35 -21.23 -42.24
N ASN A 742 0.12 -21.60 -41.88
CA ASN A 742 -1.07 -20.76 -42.08
C ASN A 742 -0.93 -19.40 -41.38
N PHE A 743 -0.32 -19.35 -40.19
CA PHE A 743 -0.04 -18.08 -39.49
C PHE A 743 0.90 -17.18 -40.31
N ILE A 744 1.99 -17.72 -40.84
CA ILE A 744 2.95 -16.95 -41.64
C ILE A 744 2.38 -16.54 -43.01
N PHE A 745 1.55 -17.39 -43.61
CA PHE A 745 0.91 -17.11 -44.89
C PHE A 745 -0.38 -16.28 -44.78
N SER A 746 -0.84 -16.01 -43.56
CA SER A 746 -2.03 -15.22 -43.29
C SER A 746 -1.91 -13.80 -43.87
N GLN A 747 -3.06 -13.20 -44.19
CA GLN A 747 -3.10 -11.80 -44.61
C GLN A 747 -2.58 -10.89 -43.49
N GLU A 748 -2.92 -11.20 -42.25
CA GLU A 748 -2.47 -10.46 -41.07
C GLU A 748 -0.94 -10.40 -40.96
N PHE A 749 -0.26 -11.53 -41.15
CA PHE A 749 1.20 -11.56 -41.15
C PHE A 749 1.79 -10.78 -42.33
N LYS A 750 1.19 -10.91 -43.53
CA LYS A 750 1.60 -10.15 -44.72
C LYS A 750 1.45 -8.64 -44.53
N ASP A 751 0.43 -8.20 -43.81
CA ASP A 751 0.15 -6.79 -43.53
C ASP A 751 1.20 -6.13 -42.63
N LYS A 752 2.01 -6.91 -41.91
CA LYS A 752 3.19 -6.41 -41.18
C LYS A 752 4.26 -5.83 -42.10
N LYS A 753 4.26 -6.17 -43.39
CA LYS A 753 5.21 -5.67 -44.41
C LYS A 753 6.68 -5.81 -43.99
N LEU A 754 6.99 -6.91 -43.32
CA LEU A 754 8.34 -7.20 -42.83
C LEU A 754 9.34 -7.26 -44.00
N ASP A 755 10.52 -6.68 -43.81
CA ASP A 755 11.66 -6.94 -44.68
C ASP A 755 12.19 -8.38 -44.50
N ASP A 756 13.13 -8.81 -45.35
CA ASP A 756 13.64 -10.19 -45.33
C ASP A 756 14.37 -10.54 -44.03
N SER A 757 15.08 -9.58 -43.43
CA SER A 757 15.74 -9.79 -42.14
C SER A 757 14.70 -9.98 -41.03
N GLN A 758 13.73 -9.07 -40.94
CA GLN A 758 12.63 -9.13 -39.98
C GLN A 758 11.80 -10.42 -40.13
N TYR A 759 11.55 -10.86 -41.36
CA TYR A 759 10.87 -12.11 -41.66
C TYR A 759 11.61 -13.31 -41.07
N VAL A 760 12.92 -13.43 -41.31
CA VAL A 760 13.76 -14.52 -40.79
C VAL A 760 13.80 -14.51 -39.26
N LYS A 761 13.87 -13.33 -38.63
CA LYS A 761 13.84 -13.22 -37.15
C LYS A 761 12.56 -13.83 -36.56
N VAL A 762 11.41 -13.57 -37.19
CA VAL A 762 10.14 -14.17 -36.74
C VAL A 762 10.12 -15.68 -36.96
N LEU A 763 10.74 -16.20 -38.03
CA LEU A 763 10.86 -17.65 -38.23
C LEU A 763 11.67 -18.33 -37.13
N TYR A 764 12.80 -17.74 -36.70
CA TYR A 764 13.58 -18.25 -35.56
C TYR A 764 12.74 -18.30 -34.28
N GLN A 765 12.04 -17.22 -33.96
CA GLN A 765 11.20 -17.17 -32.76
C GLN A 765 10.03 -18.17 -32.82
N THR A 766 9.43 -18.37 -33.99
CA THR A 766 8.25 -19.23 -34.18
C THR A 766 8.62 -20.71 -34.24
N PHE A 767 9.58 -21.08 -35.08
CA PHE A 767 9.91 -22.47 -35.39
C PHE A 767 11.10 -23.03 -34.59
N MET A 768 11.95 -22.18 -34.01
CA MET A 768 13.13 -22.64 -33.26
C MET A 768 13.09 -22.31 -31.77
N GLY A 769 12.08 -21.56 -31.31
CA GLY A 769 11.90 -21.24 -29.89
C GLY A 769 12.98 -20.32 -29.30
N ARG A 770 13.85 -19.76 -30.13
CA ARG A 770 15.01 -18.95 -29.72
C ARG A 770 15.24 -17.76 -30.65
N GLU A 771 16.06 -16.82 -30.19
CA GLU A 771 16.58 -15.77 -31.05
C GLU A 771 17.55 -16.32 -32.09
N TYR A 772 17.62 -15.61 -33.22
CA TYR A 772 18.58 -15.89 -34.28
C TYR A 772 20.01 -15.69 -33.77
N ASP A 773 20.94 -16.49 -34.30
CA ASP A 773 22.35 -16.12 -34.28
C ASP A 773 22.68 -15.34 -35.56
N GLU A 774 23.65 -14.41 -35.47
CA GLU A 774 23.99 -13.53 -36.59
C GLU A 774 24.44 -14.31 -37.83
N ALA A 775 25.12 -15.45 -37.67
CA ALA A 775 25.56 -16.25 -38.80
C ALA A 775 24.37 -16.88 -39.53
N GLY A 776 23.42 -17.44 -38.79
CA GLY A 776 22.17 -18.01 -39.30
C GLY A 776 21.27 -16.98 -39.99
N LEU A 777 21.09 -15.81 -39.39
CA LEU A 777 20.34 -14.71 -40.00
C LEU A 777 20.95 -14.30 -41.35
N ASN A 778 22.27 -14.07 -41.38
CA ASN A 778 22.97 -13.69 -42.60
C ASN A 778 22.89 -14.78 -43.68
N TYR A 779 22.98 -16.06 -43.29
CA TYR A 779 22.84 -17.18 -44.21
C TYR A 779 21.48 -17.19 -44.92
N HIS A 780 20.38 -17.00 -44.18
CA HIS A 780 19.04 -17.01 -44.77
C HIS A 780 18.77 -15.76 -45.61
N VAL A 781 19.23 -14.58 -45.19
CA VAL A 781 19.08 -13.33 -45.94
C VAL A 781 19.86 -13.37 -47.26
N ASP A 782 21.12 -13.84 -47.26
CA ASP A 782 21.94 -14.00 -48.49
C ASP A 782 21.30 -14.97 -49.50
N ARG A 783 20.59 -16.01 -49.02
CA ARG A 783 19.82 -16.90 -49.89
C ARG A 783 18.63 -16.19 -50.55
N MET A 784 17.94 -15.32 -49.81
CA MET A 784 16.83 -14.53 -50.36
C MET A 784 17.31 -13.51 -51.40
N GLU A 785 18.45 -12.86 -51.15
CA GLU A 785 19.10 -11.96 -52.11
C GLU A 785 19.49 -12.68 -53.42
N LYS A 786 19.79 -13.98 -53.34
CA LYS A 786 20.08 -14.87 -54.49
C LYS A 786 18.83 -15.47 -55.14
N GLY A 787 17.63 -15.05 -54.73
CA GLY A 787 16.37 -15.40 -55.37
C GLY A 787 15.64 -16.62 -54.78
N VAL A 788 16.07 -17.13 -53.62
CA VAL A 788 15.28 -18.14 -52.88
C VAL A 788 14.03 -17.47 -52.31
N SER A 789 12.87 -18.11 -52.48
CA SER A 789 11.61 -17.52 -52.02
C SER A 789 11.48 -17.54 -50.50
N ARG A 790 10.68 -16.62 -49.94
CA ARG A 790 10.30 -16.64 -48.50
C ARG A 790 9.61 -17.94 -48.09
N GLU A 791 8.87 -18.55 -49.01
CA GLU A 791 8.20 -19.84 -48.84
C GLU A 791 9.23 -20.97 -48.69
N ASP A 792 10.24 -21.04 -49.56
CA ASP A 792 11.30 -22.05 -49.47
C ASP A 792 12.13 -21.90 -48.18
N ILE A 793 12.39 -20.66 -47.74
CA ILE A 793 13.07 -20.44 -46.46
C ILE A 793 12.20 -20.93 -45.30
N LEU A 794 10.91 -20.58 -45.27
CA LEU A 794 9.99 -21.07 -44.24
C LEU A 794 9.88 -22.59 -44.21
N LEU A 795 9.84 -23.27 -45.37
CA LEU A 795 9.80 -24.74 -45.41
C LEU A 795 11.03 -25.37 -44.74
N GLY A 796 12.20 -24.73 -44.82
CA GLY A 796 13.39 -25.18 -44.10
C GLY A 796 13.25 -25.10 -42.58
N PHE A 797 12.57 -24.07 -42.06
CA PHE A 797 12.28 -23.93 -40.63
C PHE A 797 11.14 -24.86 -40.18
N ALA A 798 10.09 -24.99 -40.99
CA ALA A 798 8.87 -25.72 -40.65
C ALA A 798 9.07 -27.26 -40.60
N TYR A 799 10.13 -27.77 -41.22
CA TYR A 799 10.50 -29.19 -41.20
C TYR A 799 11.89 -29.41 -40.57
N SER A 800 12.32 -28.50 -39.69
CA SER A 800 13.55 -28.69 -38.92
C SER A 800 13.32 -29.65 -37.75
N PRO A 801 14.36 -30.41 -37.32
CA PRO A 801 14.28 -31.18 -36.08
C PRO A 801 13.99 -30.32 -34.85
N GLU A 802 14.48 -29.09 -34.82
CA GLU A 802 14.22 -28.14 -33.72
C GLU A 802 12.73 -27.81 -33.59
N PHE A 803 11.98 -27.71 -34.70
CA PHE A 803 10.53 -27.48 -34.63
C PHE A 803 9.76 -28.75 -34.25
N GLU A 804 10.23 -29.92 -34.68
CA GLU A 804 9.71 -31.22 -34.26
C GLU A 804 9.85 -31.41 -32.73
N ASP A 805 11.00 -31.02 -32.16
CA ASP A 805 11.22 -31.02 -30.71
C ASP A 805 10.24 -30.09 -30.00
N ILE A 806 10.02 -28.87 -30.50
CA ILE A 806 9.05 -27.92 -29.93
C ILE A 806 7.62 -28.50 -29.99
N MET A 807 7.21 -29.10 -31.10
CA MET A 807 5.89 -29.73 -31.20
C MET A 807 5.74 -30.88 -30.19
N SER A 808 6.80 -31.66 -30.00
CA SER A 808 6.85 -32.77 -29.04
C SER A 808 6.67 -32.31 -27.59
N GLU A 809 7.16 -31.10 -27.22
CA GLU A 809 6.93 -30.50 -25.90
C GLU A 809 5.43 -30.27 -25.61
N PHE A 810 4.62 -30.10 -26.66
CA PHE A 810 3.16 -29.99 -26.58
C PHE A 810 2.43 -31.32 -26.87
N GLY A 811 3.14 -32.44 -26.91
CA GLY A 811 2.57 -33.75 -27.21
C GLY A 811 2.02 -33.89 -28.64
N LEU A 812 2.59 -33.15 -29.59
CA LEU A 812 2.23 -33.18 -31.01
C LEU A 812 3.31 -33.90 -31.82
N GLU A 813 2.89 -34.71 -32.80
CA GLU A 813 3.77 -35.45 -33.74
C GLU A 813 3.57 -34.98 -35.19
#